data_AF-A0A7C7T096-F1
#
_entry.id   AF-A0A7C7T096-F1
#
_cell.length_a   1.000
_cell.length_b   1.000
_cell.length_c   1.000
_cell.angle_alpha   90.00
_cell.angle_beta   90.00
_cell.angle_gamma   90.00
#
_symmetry.space_group_name_H-M   'P 1'
#
loop_
_entity.id
_entity.type
_entity.pdbx_description
1 polymer ?
#
loop_
_entity_poly.entity_id
_entity_poly.type
_entity_poly.pdbx_seq_one_letter_code
_entity_poly.pdbx_strand_id
1 'polypeptide(L)'
;MADDKSNPEPLDEDKPPLIDHVAGAAAIQEVSEAMAILTTKQSSCLVRLAKYGGLPLALLAVLAYWNTIRSPRLKISKATTYITEPRTIDGAQIDYFAAFEREFYSGKMKIEDNGYRLIVAALGHAADDATERAFSGEFYEKLGLDPKTAPTLSYTETYDFLHDYCAAEGLGQKQADEWDARVFYAPWTFDDLPMLEKWHEENTAVLDLVAKAVRHPAYRFPTIRTSEDATLVKTTQWWGEIQRARSFARMLDARACYRIGIGDIDGAIDDVITCARLGRHTAHQGTILGRLVGIAVEGIAASIGVAALQESSASLEQLRRLIDELDALPPQPSWDRTLLAERYHALDFFQAMAHGEESLAELKEWGIIEINANNTVMKLPVDWNIAMRRINELYEDFDAGNPWPSPNLQSPINFLIGPRSRRVAELFASRSMPAFEASFEANRRMNCVHNLQRITLALLLYEREHGTLPPSYTVDAAGNPLHSWRVLLLPYLGQAELWGNIRLDEPWDSEHNSQFHDVDVSRYRCLSCKLRPGQTSYSVVVGDKTAFQEGEGKSLDDFGPHLMLVVEREQPVCWMDPVSELTQSIAFEGIVDKLDDSGYGIGSPHPGGVIVGFRNGGVTFISNAIEVSKLHGLLDGTQKTRDW
;
A
#
# COMPACT_ATOMS: atom_id res chain seq x y z
N MET A 1 11.90 54.50 11.94
CA MET A 1 12.56 55.79 12.14
C MET A 1 13.49 56.00 10.98
N ALA A 2 13.29 57.12 10.31
CA ALA A 2 13.88 57.54 9.04
C ALA A 2 15.16 58.36 9.26
N ASP A 3 15.61 58.94 8.15
CA ASP A 3 16.47 60.14 7.98
C ASP A 3 17.94 59.85 7.61
N ASP A 4 18.57 60.52 6.64
CA ASP A 4 18.15 61.69 5.83
C ASP A 4 18.98 61.80 4.54
N LYS A 5 18.41 62.52 3.58
CA LYS A 5 18.94 62.99 2.30
C LYS A 5 19.88 64.20 2.48
N SER A 6 20.70 64.50 1.48
CA SER A 6 20.69 65.83 0.83
C SER A 6 21.67 65.89 -0.35
N ASN A 7 21.18 66.45 -1.46
CA ASN A 7 21.92 66.92 -2.62
C ASN A 7 22.08 68.45 -2.48
N PRO A 8 23.06 69.10 -3.15
CA PRO A 8 22.65 70.01 -4.22
C PRO A 8 23.63 70.18 -5.41
N GLU A 9 23.05 70.54 -6.55
CA GLU A 9 23.61 71.13 -7.79
C GLU A 9 23.84 72.67 -7.64
N PRO A 10 24.20 73.46 -8.69
CA PRO A 10 24.96 73.26 -9.94
C PRO A 10 26.01 74.39 -10.16
N LEU A 11 26.72 74.50 -11.31
CA LEU A 11 27.21 75.80 -11.84
C LEU A 11 27.69 75.73 -13.33
N ASP A 12 26.91 76.41 -14.17
CA ASP A 12 27.11 77.27 -15.36
C ASP A 12 28.28 77.16 -16.38
N GLU A 13 27.88 77.40 -17.64
CA GLU A 13 28.68 77.60 -18.86
C GLU A 13 29.20 79.07 -18.94
N ASP A 14 30.47 79.31 -19.34
CA ASP A 14 30.85 80.16 -20.50
C ASP A 14 32.36 80.57 -20.53
N LYS A 15 32.96 80.33 -21.71
CA LYS A 15 34.16 80.94 -22.36
C LYS A 15 35.62 80.46 -22.12
N PRO A 16 36.46 80.42 -23.20
CA PRO A 16 37.75 79.69 -23.25
C PRO A 16 39.00 80.61 -23.35
N PRO A 17 40.22 80.04 -23.24
CA PRO A 17 41.28 80.33 -24.23
C PRO A 17 42.13 79.07 -24.58
N LEU A 18 42.27 78.71 -25.87
CA LEU A 18 43.30 79.10 -26.85
C LEU A 18 44.70 78.44 -26.67
N ILE A 19 44.93 77.47 -27.58
CA ILE A 19 46.17 77.15 -28.33
C ILE A 19 47.25 76.31 -27.62
N ASP A 20 47.49 75.08 -28.14
CA ASP A 20 48.66 74.89 -29.01
C ASP A 20 48.47 73.82 -30.10
N HIS A 21 48.62 74.25 -31.36
CA HIS A 21 48.26 73.50 -32.58
C HIS A 21 49.39 72.63 -33.16
N VAL A 22 50.46 72.40 -32.39
CA VAL A 22 51.66 71.70 -32.91
C VAL A 22 51.72 70.21 -32.51
N ALA A 23 50.86 69.73 -31.60
CA ALA A 23 50.80 68.31 -31.21
C ALA A 23 49.89 67.43 -32.09
N GLY A 24 49.06 68.03 -32.96
CA GLY A 24 48.05 67.30 -33.75
C GLY A 24 48.60 66.55 -34.97
N ALA A 25 49.67 67.04 -35.61
CA ALA A 25 50.15 66.46 -36.87
C ALA A 25 50.84 65.10 -36.69
N ALA A 26 51.60 64.91 -35.61
CA ALA A 26 52.23 63.62 -35.30
C ALA A 26 51.22 62.56 -34.83
N ALA A 27 50.23 62.96 -34.02
CA ALA A 27 49.17 62.08 -33.56
C ALA A 27 48.23 61.61 -34.70
N ILE A 28 47.96 62.46 -35.69
CA ILE A 28 47.14 62.10 -36.85
C ILE A 28 47.86 61.07 -37.76
N GLN A 29 49.19 61.14 -37.85
CA GLN A 29 49.97 60.18 -38.65
C GLN A 29 50.06 58.80 -37.98
N GLU A 30 50.27 58.73 -36.66
CA GLU A 30 50.24 57.47 -35.91
C GLU A 30 48.85 56.82 -35.89
N VAL A 31 47.78 57.61 -35.78
CA VAL A 31 46.40 57.10 -35.84
C VAL A 31 46.05 56.62 -37.25
N SER A 32 46.51 57.31 -38.30
CA SER A 32 46.33 56.88 -39.69
C SER A 32 47.05 55.57 -40.00
N GLU A 33 48.29 55.41 -39.54
CA GLU A 33 49.06 54.16 -39.67
C GLU A 33 48.46 53.01 -38.83
N ALA A 34 47.99 53.28 -37.61
CA ALA A 34 47.29 52.31 -36.78
C ALA A 34 45.94 51.88 -37.39
N MET A 35 45.19 52.82 -37.99
CA MET A 35 43.93 52.55 -38.70
C MET A 35 44.16 51.76 -40.01
N ALA A 36 45.27 51.98 -40.71
CA ALA A 36 45.66 51.19 -41.89
C ALA A 36 46.04 49.74 -41.52
N ILE A 37 46.66 49.51 -40.36
CA ILE A 37 46.94 48.16 -39.81
C ILE A 37 45.65 47.48 -39.30
N LEU A 38 44.71 48.24 -38.71
CA LEU A 38 43.43 47.73 -38.23
C LEU A 38 42.47 47.34 -39.36
N THR A 39 42.44 48.09 -40.47
CA THR A 39 41.59 47.78 -41.64
C THR A 39 42.08 46.54 -42.41
N THR A 40 43.39 46.28 -42.44
CA THR A 40 43.97 45.04 -42.99
C THR A 40 43.86 43.83 -42.05
N LYS A 41 43.80 44.03 -40.73
CA LYS A 41 43.56 42.94 -39.75
C LYS A 41 42.08 42.61 -39.49
N GLN A 42 41.16 43.59 -39.55
CA GLN A 42 39.72 43.36 -39.37
C GLN A 42 39.15 42.43 -40.45
N SER A 43 39.59 42.61 -41.70
CA SER A 43 39.28 41.69 -42.79
C SER A 43 39.84 40.30 -42.52
N SER A 44 41.03 40.14 -41.94
CA SER A 44 41.58 38.82 -41.59
C SER A 44 40.86 38.14 -40.41
N CYS A 45 40.37 38.89 -39.41
CA CYS A 45 39.68 38.33 -38.25
C CYS A 45 38.24 37.91 -38.61
N LEU A 46 37.52 38.73 -39.39
CA LEU A 46 36.21 38.38 -39.95
C LEU A 46 36.30 37.26 -40.99
N VAL A 47 37.36 37.24 -41.83
CA VAL A 47 37.61 36.14 -42.77
C VAL A 47 38.09 34.88 -42.06
N ARG A 48 38.79 34.95 -40.92
CA ARG A 48 39.13 33.79 -40.07
C ARG A 48 37.93 33.29 -39.26
N LEU A 49 37.04 34.16 -38.80
CA LEU A 49 35.73 33.78 -38.25
C LEU A 49 34.84 33.16 -39.34
N ALA A 50 34.91 33.62 -40.58
CA ALA A 50 34.21 32.99 -41.71
C ALA A 50 34.87 31.66 -42.15
N LYS A 51 36.21 31.54 -42.12
CA LYS A 51 36.95 30.30 -42.48
C LYS A 51 36.99 29.24 -41.38
N TYR A 52 37.04 29.63 -40.11
CA TYR A 52 37.23 28.75 -38.95
C TYR A 52 36.08 28.81 -37.94
N GLY A 53 35.18 29.80 -38.02
CA GLY A 53 33.96 29.86 -37.20
C GLY A 53 32.81 29.02 -37.77
N GLY A 54 32.89 28.60 -39.04
CA GLY A 54 31.93 27.67 -39.65
C GLY A 54 31.89 26.31 -38.95
N LEU A 55 33.04 25.77 -38.51
CA LEU A 55 33.09 24.49 -37.79
C LEU A 55 32.51 24.59 -36.36
N PRO A 56 32.89 25.57 -35.51
CA PRO A 56 32.20 25.82 -34.24
C PRO A 56 30.71 26.09 -34.38
N LEU A 57 30.28 26.89 -35.36
CA LEU A 57 28.86 27.14 -35.63
C LEU A 57 28.14 25.88 -36.10
N ALA A 58 28.76 25.06 -36.95
CA ALA A 58 28.22 23.77 -37.36
C ALA A 58 28.14 22.78 -36.19
N LEU A 59 29.16 22.73 -35.33
CA LEU A 59 29.15 21.91 -34.11
C LEU A 59 28.08 22.39 -33.11
N LEU A 60 27.91 23.71 -32.94
CA LEU A 60 26.84 24.29 -32.15
C LEU A 60 25.46 24.02 -32.76
N ALA A 61 25.31 24.08 -34.08
CA ALA A 61 24.07 23.75 -34.78
C ALA A 61 23.74 22.25 -34.68
N VAL A 62 24.74 21.37 -34.76
CA VAL A 62 24.59 19.92 -34.54
C VAL A 62 24.22 19.64 -33.09
N LEU A 63 24.88 20.30 -32.13
CA LEU A 63 24.54 20.20 -30.70
C LEU A 63 23.13 20.72 -30.43
N ALA A 64 22.73 21.84 -31.02
CA ALA A 64 21.38 22.38 -30.91
C ALA A 64 20.38 21.38 -31.51
N TYR A 65 20.57 20.96 -32.77
CA TYR A 65 19.71 19.97 -33.43
C TYR A 65 19.56 18.69 -32.60
N TRP A 66 20.67 18.13 -32.12
CA TRP A 66 20.66 16.89 -31.34
C TRP A 66 19.94 17.03 -29.99
N ASN A 67 19.94 18.22 -29.40
CA ASN A 67 19.39 18.47 -28.08
C ASN A 67 18.05 19.20 -28.07
N THR A 68 17.58 19.78 -29.17
CA THR A 68 16.33 20.56 -29.23
C THR A 68 15.41 20.22 -30.39
N ILE A 69 15.85 19.44 -31.37
CA ILE A 69 15.05 19.10 -32.57
C ILE A 69 14.93 17.58 -32.78
N ARG A 70 15.98 16.82 -32.48
CA ARG A 70 16.04 15.38 -32.74
C ARG A 70 15.09 14.60 -31.83
N SER A 71 14.16 13.86 -32.44
CA SER A 71 13.30 12.88 -31.79
C SER A 71 13.44 11.52 -32.47
N PRO A 72 14.31 10.62 -31.98
CA PRO A 72 14.46 9.28 -32.54
C PRO A 72 13.16 8.49 -32.41
N ARG A 73 12.80 7.70 -33.43
CA ARG A 73 11.67 6.77 -33.33
C ARG A 73 11.91 5.78 -32.18
N LEU A 74 10.86 5.48 -31.43
CA LEU A 74 10.90 4.45 -30.39
C LEU A 74 11.21 3.09 -31.04
N LYS A 75 12.18 2.37 -30.48
CA LYS A 75 12.52 1.01 -30.90
C LYS A 75 11.81 0.03 -29.98
N ILE A 76 11.12 -0.95 -30.55
CA ILE A 76 10.55 -2.06 -29.79
C ILE A 76 11.63 -3.09 -29.51
N SER A 77 11.86 -3.40 -28.24
CA SER A 77 12.88 -4.33 -27.75
C SER A 77 12.68 -4.58 -26.26
N LYS A 78 13.22 -5.69 -25.73
CA LYS A 78 13.19 -5.95 -24.28
C LYS A 78 13.80 -4.82 -23.44
N ALA A 79 14.79 -4.10 -23.94
CA ALA A 79 15.40 -3.00 -23.20
C ALA A 79 14.46 -1.79 -23.07
N THR A 80 13.65 -1.50 -24.08
CA THR A 80 12.79 -0.30 -24.12
C THR A 80 11.37 -0.60 -23.70
N THR A 81 10.77 -1.63 -24.26
CA THR A 81 9.34 -1.95 -24.12
C THR A 81 9.10 -3.18 -23.25
N TYR A 82 10.17 -3.80 -22.71
CA TYR A 82 10.16 -5.00 -21.88
C TYR A 82 9.63 -6.27 -22.57
N ILE A 83 8.50 -6.17 -23.27
CA ILE A 83 7.93 -7.16 -24.18
C ILE A 83 8.07 -6.69 -25.64
N THR A 84 7.87 -7.61 -26.57
CA THR A 84 7.91 -7.33 -28.01
C THR A 84 6.61 -7.63 -28.74
N GLU A 85 5.70 -8.30 -28.05
CA GLU A 85 4.36 -8.70 -28.51
C GLU A 85 3.43 -8.75 -27.28
N PRO A 86 2.11 -8.60 -27.46
CA PRO A 86 1.42 -8.30 -28.72
C PRO A 86 1.66 -6.88 -29.24
N ARG A 87 1.49 -6.68 -30.55
CA ARG A 87 1.52 -5.37 -31.21
C ARG A 87 0.13 -4.87 -31.57
N THR A 88 0.01 -3.56 -31.72
CA THR A 88 -1.13 -2.90 -32.36
C THR A 88 -1.32 -3.38 -33.80
N ILE A 89 -2.51 -3.15 -34.37
CA ILE A 89 -2.87 -3.62 -35.73
C ILE A 89 -1.90 -3.10 -36.79
N ASP A 90 -1.42 -1.86 -36.65
CA ASP A 90 -0.44 -1.24 -37.55
C ASP A 90 1.00 -1.74 -37.33
N GLY A 91 1.23 -2.55 -36.28
CA GLY A 91 2.52 -3.09 -35.89
C GLY A 91 3.51 -2.08 -35.32
N ALA A 92 3.10 -0.81 -35.16
CA ALA A 92 3.97 0.29 -34.80
C ALA A 92 4.26 0.36 -33.29
N GLN A 93 3.33 -0.15 -32.47
CA GLN A 93 3.34 -0.03 -31.02
C GLN A 93 3.15 -1.40 -30.36
N ILE A 94 3.53 -1.51 -29.09
CA ILE A 94 3.12 -2.63 -28.24
C ILE A 94 1.68 -2.41 -27.79
N ASP A 95 0.86 -3.45 -27.90
CA ASP A 95 -0.49 -3.45 -27.36
C ASP A 95 -0.44 -3.91 -25.89
N TYR A 96 -0.13 -2.98 -24.98
CA TYR A 96 -0.06 -3.29 -23.55
C TYR A 96 -1.42 -3.64 -22.96
N PHE A 97 -2.53 -3.16 -23.54
CA PHE A 97 -3.87 -3.61 -23.15
C PHE A 97 -4.05 -5.11 -23.39
N ALA A 98 -3.74 -5.60 -24.59
CA ALA A 98 -3.82 -7.01 -24.91
C ALA A 98 -2.79 -7.84 -24.12
N ALA A 99 -1.60 -7.28 -23.84
CA ALA A 99 -0.62 -7.91 -22.97
C ALA A 99 -1.15 -8.07 -21.54
N PHE A 100 -1.73 -7.00 -20.98
CA PHE A 100 -2.33 -6.98 -19.65
C PHE A 100 -3.52 -7.93 -19.57
N GLU A 101 -4.44 -7.89 -20.54
CA GLU A 101 -5.60 -8.79 -20.58
C GLU A 101 -5.16 -10.26 -20.58
N ARG A 102 -4.15 -10.64 -21.37
CA ARG A 102 -3.63 -12.01 -21.38
C ARG A 102 -3.12 -12.47 -20.01
N GLU A 103 -2.47 -11.58 -19.27
CA GLU A 103 -1.86 -11.87 -17.98
C GLU A 103 -2.86 -11.83 -16.81
N PHE A 104 -3.79 -10.87 -16.80
CA PHE A 104 -4.64 -10.55 -15.64
C PHE A 104 -6.11 -10.96 -15.84
N TYR A 105 -6.57 -11.06 -17.09
CA TYR A 105 -7.92 -11.49 -17.48
C TYR A 105 -7.85 -12.56 -18.59
N SER A 106 -7.13 -13.65 -18.34
CA SER A 106 -6.84 -14.66 -19.37
C SER A 106 -8.11 -15.21 -20.02
N GLY A 107 -8.17 -15.21 -21.36
CA GLY A 107 -9.26 -15.82 -22.14
C GLY A 107 -9.44 -17.33 -21.97
N LYS A 108 -8.60 -17.98 -21.14
CA LYS A 108 -8.79 -19.38 -20.71
C LYS A 108 -9.81 -19.51 -19.57
N MET A 109 -10.11 -18.43 -18.86
CA MET A 109 -11.12 -18.41 -17.81
C MET A 109 -12.50 -18.63 -18.43
N LYS A 110 -13.26 -19.61 -17.94
CA LYS A 110 -14.65 -19.77 -18.33
C LYS A 110 -15.46 -18.65 -17.69
N ILE A 111 -16.40 -18.08 -18.42
CA ILE A 111 -17.26 -16.99 -17.95
C ILE A 111 -18.02 -17.44 -16.67
N GLU A 112 -18.36 -18.71 -16.57
CA GLU A 112 -19.14 -19.32 -15.47
C GLU A 112 -18.30 -19.47 -14.19
N ASP A 113 -16.98 -19.52 -14.34
CA ASP A 113 -16.03 -19.58 -13.23
C ASP A 113 -15.78 -18.19 -12.61
N ASN A 114 -16.20 -17.10 -13.28
CA ASN A 114 -16.06 -15.74 -12.77
C ASN A 114 -17.28 -15.32 -11.94
N GLY A 115 -17.20 -15.44 -10.62
CA GLY A 115 -18.28 -15.10 -9.69
C GLY A 115 -18.68 -13.63 -9.70
N TYR A 116 -17.80 -12.74 -10.18
CA TYR A 116 -18.12 -11.31 -10.30
C TYR A 116 -19.30 -11.03 -11.25
N ARG A 117 -19.57 -11.94 -12.20
CA ARG A 117 -20.78 -11.87 -13.03
C ARG A 117 -22.07 -11.84 -12.20
N LEU A 118 -22.10 -12.48 -11.03
CA LEU A 118 -23.28 -12.54 -10.18
C LEU A 118 -23.57 -11.17 -9.58
N ILE A 119 -22.52 -10.43 -9.22
CA ILE A 119 -22.60 -9.06 -8.71
C ILE A 119 -23.17 -8.16 -9.80
N VAL A 120 -22.60 -8.20 -11.00
CA VAL A 120 -23.04 -7.35 -12.12
C VAL A 120 -24.45 -7.70 -12.58
N ALA A 121 -24.82 -8.98 -12.59
CA ALA A 121 -26.18 -9.39 -12.96
C ALA A 121 -27.25 -8.84 -12.01
N ALA A 122 -26.94 -8.68 -10.71
CA ALA A 122 -27.89 -8.24 -9.71
C ALA A 122 -27.85 -6.73 -9.43
N LEU A 123 -26.66 -6.13 -9.43
CA LEU A 123 -26.42 -4.72 -9.04
C LEU A 123 -26.05 -3.82 -10.23
N GLY A 124 -25.78 -4.39 -11.39
CA GLY A 124 -25.20 -3.68 -12.52
C GLY A 124 -23.73 -3.30 -12.31
N HIS A 125 -23.16 -2.70 -13.35
CA HIS A 125 -21.83 -2.10 -13.32
C HIS A 125 -21.81 -0.84 -12.45
N ALA A 126 -20.81 -0.69 -11.57
CA ALA A 126 -20.54 0.52 -10.82
C ALA A 126 -19.88 1.54 -11.76
N ALA A 127 -20.71 2.25 -12.51
CA ALA A 127 -20.30 3.38 -13.33
C ALA A 127 -20.67 4.70 -12.64
N ASP A 128 -19.72 5.62 -12.54
CA ASP A 128 -19.84 6.95 -11.94
C ASP A 128 -20.53 7.96 -12.88
N ASP A 129 -20.57 7.73 -14.21
CA ASP A 129 -21.26 8.63 -15.15
C ASP A 129 -21.96 7.99 -16.38
N ALA A 130 -22.57 8.82 -17.23
CA ALA A 130 -23.30 8.39 -18.44
C ALA A 130 -22.39 7.96 -19.60
N THR A 131 -21.12 8.38 -19.61
CA THR A 131 -20.11 8.01 -20.60
C THR A 131 -19.63 6.58 -20.35
N GLU A 132 -19.45 6.18 -19.10
CA GLU A 132 -19.15 4.80 -18.69
C GLU A 132 -20.29 3.81 -19.05
N ARG A 133 -21.54 4.27 -19.06
CA ARG A 133 -22.66 3.47 -19.54
C ARG A 133 -22.56 3.10 -21.03
N ALA A 134 -21.86 3.87 -21.86
CA ALA A 134 -21.60 3.48 -23.25
C ALA A 134 -20.63 2.28 -23.37
N PHE A 135 -19.74 2.11 -22.38
CA PHE A 135 -18.81 0.98 -22.27
C PHE A 135 -19.39 -0.25 -21.56
N SER A 136 -20.60 -0.13 -20.99
CA SER A 136 -21.28 -1.23 -20.31
C SER A 136 -21.58 -2.42 -21.23
N GLY A 137 -21.77 -2.21 -22.54
CA GLY A 137 -22.04 -3.29 -23.49
C GLY A 137 -20.97 -4.39 -23.46
N GLU A 138 -19.72 -4.03 -23.78
CA GLU A 138 -18.59 -4.96 -23.80
C GLU A 138 -18.31 -5.53 -22.39
N PHE A 139 -18.48 -4.71 -21.34
CA PHE A 139 -18.32 -5.16 -19.96
C PHE A 139 -19.28 -6.30 -19.60
N TYR A 140 -20.55 -6.19 -19.96
CA TYR A 140 -21.56 -7.22 -19.72
C TYR A 140 -21.31 -8.43 -20.63
N GLU A 141 -20.93 -8.22 -21.90
CA GLU A 141 -20.61 -9.30 -22.84
C GLU A 141 -19.45 -10.17 -22.35
N LYS A 142 -18.37 -9.59 -21.80
CA LYS A 142 -17.25 -10.35 -21.20
C LYS A 142 -17.67 -11.18 -19.98
N LEU A 143 -18.77 -10.81 -19.33
CA LEU A 143 -19.39 -11.57 -18.23
C LEU A 143 -20.52 -12.49 -18.69
N GLY A 144 -20.79 -12.56 -20.00
CA GLY A 144 -21.89 -13.34 -20.58
C GLY A 144 -23.27 -12.86 -20.10
N LEU A 145 -23.44 -11.55 -19.95
CA LEU A 145 -24.66 -10.89 -19.49
C LEU A 145 -25.25 -10.00 -20.61
N ASP A 146 -26.56 -9.79 -20.58
CA ASP A 146 -27.21 -8.81 -21.47
C ASP A 146 -27.11 -7.41 -20.83
N PRO A 147 -26.50 -6.40 -21.50
CA PRO A 147 -26.38 -5.03 -20.98
C PRO A 147 -27.73 -4.34 -20.75
N LYS A 148 -28.84 -4.89 -21.27
CA LYS A 148 -30.20 -4.41 -21.01
C LYS A 148 -30.82 -4.98 -19.73
N THR A 149 -30.14 -5.91 -19.06
CA THR A 149 -30.62 -6.47 -17.80
C THR A 149 -30.64 -5.38 -16.74
N ALA A 150 -31.82 -5.07 -16.21
CA ALA A 150 -31.96 -4.11 -15.13
C ALA A 150 -31.44 -4.72 -13.82
N PRO A 151 -30.74 -3.94 -12.97
CA PRO A 151 -30.39 -4.37 -11.62
C PRO A 151 -31.65 -4.80 -10.84
N THR A 152 -31.55 -5.92 -10.14
CA THR A 152 -32.64 -6.47 -9.32
C THR A 152 -32.47 -6.17 -7.84
N LEU A 153 -31.27 -5.77 -7.43
CA LEU A 153 -30.91 -5.46 -6.05
C LEU A 153 -30.27 -4.06 -5.97
N SER A 154 -30.30 -3.49 -4.78
CA SER A 154 -29.56 -2.29 -4.38
C SER A 154 -29.04 -2.48 -2.97
N TYR A 155 -28.08 -1.65 -2.55
CA TYR A 155 -27.57 -1.67 -1.19
C TYR A 155 -27.30 -0.25 -0.70
N THR A 156 -27.23 -0.09 0.62
CA THR A 156 -26.87 1.16 1.30
C THR A 156 -25.83 0.83 2.36
N GLU A 157 -24.71 1.58 2.40
CA GLU A 157 -23.71 1.41 3.46
C GLU A 157 -24.32 1.79 4.82
N THR A 158 -23.82 1.20 5.91
CA THR A 158 -24.27 1.51 7.28
C THR A 158 -24.13 2.99 7.61
N TYR A 159 -23.02 3.59 7.20
CA TYR A 159 -22.74 5.02 7.37
C TYR A 159 -23.85 5.86 6.74
N ASP A 160 -24.12 5.68 5.44
CA ASP A 160 -25.13 6.46 4.72
C ASP A 160 -26.52 6.25 5.35
N PHE A 161 -26.87 5.00 5.69
CA PHE A 161 -28.13 4.68 6.34
C PHE A 161 -28.30 5.40 7.69
N LEU A 162 -27.28 5.36 8.55
CA LEU A 162 -27.33 5.99 9.87
C LEU A 162 -27.37 7.51 9.77
N HIS A 163 -26.65 8.11 8.82
CA HIS A 163 -26.69 9.55 8.57
C HIS A 163 -28.06 10.00 8.06
N ASP A 164 -28.65 9.27 7.11
CA ASP A 164 -29.99 9.54 6.59
C ASP A 164 -31.06 9.36 7.68
N TYR A 165 -30.96 8.30 8.48
CA TYR A 165 -31.86 8.06 9.62
C TYR A 165 -31.77 9.18 10.64
N CYS A 166 -30.56 9.56 11.07
CA CYS A 166 -30.36 10.66 12.01
C CYS A 166 -30.91 11.98 11.46
N ALA A 167 -30.67 12.27 10.18
CA ALA A 167 -31.21 13.47 9.55
C ALA A 167 -32.75 13.48 9.53
N ALA A 168 -33.38 12.34 9.24
CA ALA A 168 -34.84 12.19 9.23
C ALA A 168 -35.47 12.35 10.62
N GLU A 169 -34.80 11.83 11.66
CA GLU A 169 -35.25 11.90 13.06
C GLU A 169 -34.85 13.22 13.77
N GLY A 170 -34.15 14.12 13.08
CA GLY A 170 -33.68 15.39 13.65
C GLY A 170 -32.53 15.22 14.66
N LEU A 171 -31.79 14.11 14.57
CA LEU A 171 -30.58 13.84 15.35
C LEU A 171 -29.35 14.49 14.68
N GLY A 172 -28.33 14.82 15.49
CA GLY A 172 -27.10 15.45 15.00
C GLY A 172 -26.12 14.45 14.36
N GLN A 173 -25.26 14.94 13.47
CA GLN A 173 -24.23 14.14 12.79
C GLN A 173 -23.35 13.33 13.74
N LYS A 174 -22.98 13.92 14.89
CA LYS A 174 -22.19 13.25 15.93
C LYS A 174 -22.83 11.94 16.42
N GLN A 175 -24.17 11.88 16.48
CA GLN A 175 -24.88 10.67 16.90
C GLN A 175 -24.76 9.57 15.85
N ALA A 176 -24.83 9.93 14.56
CA ALA A 176 -24.62 9.00 13.46
C ALA A 176 -23.19 8.43 13.48
N ASP A 177 -22.18 9.30 13.67
CA ASP A 177 -20.78 8.90 13.76
C ASP A 177 -20.54 7.93 14.96
N GLU A 178 -21.17 8.20 16.11
CA GLU A 178 -21.09 7.34 17.30
C GLU A 178 -21.74 5.97 17.07
N TRP A 179 -22.89 5.92 16.41
CA TRP A 179 -23.56 4.67 16.06
C TRP A 179 -22.79 3.88 14.99
N ASP A 180 -22.25 4.56 13.99
CA ASP A 180 -21.43 3.93 12.95
C ASP A 180 -20.19 3.28 13.58
N ALA A 181 -19.47 4.00 14.44
CA ALA A 181 -18.37 3.42 15.20
C ALA A 181 -18.81 2.22 16.07
N ARG A 182 -19.98 2.29 16.71
CA ARG A 182 -20.52 1.20 17.54
C ARG A 182 -20.80 -0.08 16.74
N VAL A 183 -21.22 0.06 15.48
CA VAL A 183 -21.54 -1.06 14.57
C VAL A 183 -20.28 -1.85 14.19
N PHE A 184 -19.13 -1.17 14.04
CA PHE A 184 -17.87 -1.79 13.63
C PHE A 184 -17.04 -2.35 14.79
N TYR A 185 -17.08 -1.73 15.97
CA TYR A 185 -16.12 -2.08 17.04
C TYR A 185 -16.65 -3.05 18.09
N ALA A 186 -17.95 -3.36 18.09
CA ALA A 186 -18.53 -4.25 19.08
C ALA A 186 -19.77 -5.00 18.55
N PRO A 187 -20.05 -6.22 19.05
CA PRO A 187 -21.29 -6.94 18.74
C PRO A 187 -22.53 -6.12 19.11
N TRP A 188 -23.60 -6.21 18.34
CA TRP A 188 -24.83 -5.43 18.55
C TRP A 188 -26.09 -6.23 18.20
N THR A 189 -27.23 -5.84 18.74
CA THR A 189 -28.54 -6.45 18.47
C THR A 189 -29.56 -5.39 18.04
N PHE A 190 -30.76 -5.80 17.61
CA PHE A 190 -31.84 -4.85 17.34
C PHE A 190 -32.43 -4.23 18.62
N ASP A 191 -32.19 -4.83 19.79
CA ASP A 191 -32.54 -4.20 21.07
C ASP A 191 -31.63 -2.99 21.35
N ASP A 192 -30.37 -3.05 20.90
CA ASP A 192 -29.40 -1.96 21.00
C ASP A 192 -29.60 -0.89 19.92
N LEU A 193 -29.79 -1.33 18.66
CA LEU A 193 -29.84 -0.50 17.46
C LEU A 193 -31.05 -0.88 16.59
N PRO A 194 -32.28 -0.57 17.02
CA PRO A 194 -33.52 -1.02 16.35
C PRO A 194 -33.67 -0.47 14.94
N MET A 195 -33.14 0.73 14.67
CA MET A 195 -33.19 1.33 13.33
C MET A 195 -32.47 0.47 12.26
N LEU A 196 -31.48 -0.34 12.66
CA LEU A 196 -30.73 -1.18 11.74
C LEU A 196 -31.47 -2.44 11.29
N GLU A 197 -32.64 -2.75 11.85
CA GLU A 197 -33.49 -3.86 11.37
C GLU A 197 -33.83 -3.67 9.89
N LYS A 198 -34.27 -2.46 9.52
CA LYS A 198 -34.56 -2.10 8.13
C LYS A 198 -33.33 -2.22 7.24
N TRP A 199 -32.18 -1.69 7.70
CA TRP A 199 -30.92 -1.82 6.96
C TRP A 199 -30.56 -3.29 6.74
N HIS A 200 -30.69 -4.13 7.77
CA HIS A 200 -30.40 -5.56 7.70
C HIS A 200 -31.32 -6.28 6.69
N GLU A 201 -32.63 -6.00 6.71
CA GLU A 201 -33.59 -6.55 5.74
C GLU A 201 -33.28 -6.16 4.30
N GLU A 202 -32.93 -4.88 4.07
CA GLU A 202 -32.66 -4.34 2.74
C GLU A 202 -31.34 -4.85 2.14
N ASN A 203 -30.34 -5.18 2.97
CA ASN A 203 -28.98 -5.46 2.51
C ASN A 203 -28.57 -6.95 2.58
N THR A 204 -29.28 -7.79 3.34
CA THR A 204 -28.92 -9.21 3.51
C THR A 204 -28.80 -9.97 2.19
N ALA A 205 -29.72 -9.75 1.25
CA ALA A 205 -29.68 -10.42 -0.06
C ALA A 205 -28.42 -10.09 -0.87
N VAL A 206 -27.92 -8.86 -0.76
CA VAL A 206 -26.68 -8.43 -1.44
C VAL A 206 -25.46 -9.08 -0.79
N LEU A 207 -25.40 -9.13 0.54
CA LEU A 207 -24.29 -9.74 1.25
C LEU A 207 -24.22 -11.27 1.03
N ASP A 208 -25.37 -11.95 0.94
CA ASP A 208 -25.43 -13.37 0.59
C ASP A 208 -25.01 -13.62 -0.87
N LEU A 209 -25.35 -12.71 -1.77
CA LEU A 209 -24.85 -12.73 -3.15
C LEU A 209 -23.34 -12.58 -3.21
N VAL A 210 -22.75 -11.67 -2.41
CA VAL A 210 -21.29 -11.50 -2.31
C VAL A 210 -20.64 -12.77 -1.78
N ALA A 211 -21.18 -13.37 -0.71
CA ALA A 211 -20.71 -14.64 -0.16
C ALA A 211 -20.68 -15.77 -1.20
N LYS A 212 -21.72 -15.86 -2.03
CA LYS A 212 -21.76 -16.79 -3.16
C LYS A 212 -20.72 -16.45 -4.23
N ALA A 213 -20.63 -15.18 -4.64
CA ALA A 213 -19.77 -14.73 -5.73
C ALA A 213 -18.27 -14.99 -5.45
N VAL A 214 -17.80 -14.67 -4.25
CA VAL A 214 -16.36 -14.79 -3.91
C VAL A 214 -15.88 -16.25 -3.75
N ARG A 215 -16.79 -17.22 -3.69
CA ARG A 215 -16.48 -18.65 -3.65
C ARG A 215 -16.31 -19.30 -5.03
N HIS A 216 -16.59 -18.57 -6.12
CA HIS A 216 -16.25 -19.03 -7.46
C HIS A 216 -14.73 -19.10 -7.67
N PRO A 217 -14.25 -19.93 -8.63
CA PRO A 217 -12.81 -20.06 -8.92
C PRO A 217 -12.11 -18.74 -9.27
N ALA A 218 -12.85 -17.79 -9.85
CA ALA A 218 -12.37 -16.46 -10.16
C ALA A 218 -13.37 -15.38 -9.76
N TYR A 219 -12.85 -14.18 -9.54
CA TYR A 219 -13.62 -12.96 -9.38
C TYR A 219 -12.78 -11.84 -10.03
N ARG A 220 -13.13 -11.47 -11.26
CA ARG A 220 -12.35 -10.56 -12.09
C ARG A 220 -13.24 -9.50 -12.72
N PHE A 221 -12.80 -8.26 -12.60
CA PHE A 221 -13.36 -7.14 -13.32
C PHE A 221 -12.94 -7.24 -14.79
N PRO A 222 -13.89 -7.22 -15.74
CA PRO A 222 -13.56 -7.09 -17.15
C PRO A 222 -12.70 -5.85 -17.41
N THR A 223 -11.60 -6.01 -18.13
CA THR A 223 -10.83 -4.88 -18.67
C THR A 223 -11.45 -4.45 -19.99
N ILE A 224 -11.82 -3.18 -20.14
CA ILE A 224 -12.49 -2.65 -21.32
C ILE A 224 -11.66 -1.53 -21.93
N ARG A 225 -11.47 -1.56 -23.24
CA ARG A 225 -10.72 -0.51 -23.93
C ARG A 225 -11.69 0.60 -24.30
N THR A 226 -11.50 1.79 -23.74
CA THR A 226 -12.42 2.92 -23.94
C THR A 226 -12.29 3.58 -25.32
N SER A 227 -11.13 3.49 -25.97
CA SER A 227 -10.91 3.88 -27.36
C SER A 227 -9.67 3.16 -27.91
N GLU A 228 -9.49 3.08 -29.23
CA GLU A 228 -8.34 2.36 -29.82
C GLU A 228 -6.97 2.84 -29.29
N ASP A 229 -6.88 4.12 -28.96
CA ASP A 229 -5.73 4.86 -28.42
C ASP A 229 -5.74 5.04 -26.89
N ALA A 230 -6.71 4.47 -26.18
CA ALA A 230 -6.79 4.61 -24.73
C ALA A 230 -5.63 3.88 -24.04
N THR A 231 -4.89 4.62 -23.21
CA THR A 231 -3.83 4.06 -22.38
C THR A 231 -4.39 3.12 -21.32
N LEU A 232 -3.58 2.15 -20.90
CA LEU A 232 -3.90 1.18 -19.85
C LEU A 232 -4.45 1.87 -18.62
N VAL A 233 -3.80 2.95 -18.18
CA VAL A 233 -4.19 3.70 -16.98
C VAL A 233 -5.56 4.36 -17.10
N LYS A 234 -6.08 4.64 -18.30
CA LYS A 234 -7.46 5.11 -18.53
C LYS A 234 -8.45 3.94 -18.58
N THR A 235 -8.00 2.75 -19.00
CA THR A 235 -8.84 1.54 -19.16
C THR A 235 -8.95 0.66 -17.91
N THR A 236 -8.06 0.81 -16.93
CA THR A 236 -8.01 0.01 -15.69
C THR A 236 -8.45 0.79 -14.45
N GLN A 237 -9.09 1.96 -14.63
CA GLN A 237 -9.64 2.76 -13.53
C GLN A 237 -10.98 2.21 -13.05
N TRP A 238 -10.97 1.01 -12.49
CA TRP A 238 -12.16 0.40 -11.87
C TRP A 238 -12.49 1.04 -10.52
N TRP A 239 -12.55 2.37 -10.45
CA TRP A 239 -12.71 3.07 -9.18
C TRP A 239 -14.02 2.66 -8.51
N GLY A 240 -15.15 2.71 -9.23
CA GLY A 240 -16.45 2.26 -8.73
C GLY A 240 -16.45 0.82 -8.22
N GLU A 241 -15.84 -0.11 -8.95
CA GLU A 241 -15.81 -1.54 -8.56
C GLU A 241 -14.89 -1.82 -7.37
N ILE A 242 -13.75 -1.13 -7.32
CA ILE A 242 -12.83 -1.19 -6.18
C ILE A 242 -13.48 -0.56 -4.94
N GLN A 243 -14.24 0.53 -5.10
CA GLN A 243 -14.96 1.14 -3.99
C GLN A 243 -16.08 0.25 -3.48
N ARG A 244 -16.83 -0.40 -4.38
CA ARG A 244 -17.84 -1.40 -4.04
C ARG A 244 -17.29 -2.52 -3.16
N ALA A 245 -16.05 -2.98 -3.40
CA ALA A 245 -15.41 -3.97 -2.53
C ALA A 245 -15.19 -3.46 -1.09
N ARG A 246 -14.88 -2.17 -0.90
CA ARG A 246 -14.80 -1.55 0.43
C ARG A 246 -16.17 -1.47 1.10
N SER A 247 -17.19 -1.06 0.35
CA SER A 247 -18.58 -1.00 0.83
C SER A 247 -19.03 -2.37 1.35
N PHE A 248 -18.85 -3.43 0.54
CA PHE A 248 -19.21 -4.79 0.94
C PHE A 248 -18.43 -5.25 2.17
N ALA A 249 -17.13 -4.95 2.27
CA ALA A 249 -16.34 -5.33 3.44
C ALA A 249 -16.87 -4.72 4.74
N ARG A 250 -17.22 -3.43 4.73
CA ARG A 250 -17.82 -2.75 5.89
C ARG A 250 -19.18 -3.33 6.24
N MET A 251 -20.02 -3.58 5.25
CA MET A 251 -21.34 -4.14 5.49
C MET A 251 -21.28 -5.59 6.00
N LEU A 252 -20.32 -6.40 5.53
CA LEU A 252 -20.06 -7.74 6.06
C LEU A 252 -19.59 -7.69 7.50
N ASP A 253 -18.72 -6.74 7.87
CA ASP A 253 -18.29 -6.51 9.24
C ASP A 253 -19.47 -6.13 10.15
N ALA A 254 -20.28 -5.17 9.73
CA ALA A 254 -21.49 -4.77 10.44
C ALA A 254 -22.43 -5.97 10.67
N ARG A 255 -22.68 -6.79 9.65
CA ARG A 255 -23.52 -7.99 9.77
C ARG A 255 -22.87 -9.07 10.63
N ALA A 256 -21.55 -9.26 10.56
CA ALA A 256 -20.82 -10.18 11.42
C ALA A 256 -20.95 -9.76 12.89
N CYS A 257 -20.81 -8.46 13.21
CA CYS A 257 -21.01 -7.94 14.55
C CYS A 257 -22.45 -8.14 15.05
N TYR A 258 -23.46 -8.00 14.18
CA TYR A 258 -24.84 -8.36 14.49
C TYR A 258 -25.01 -9.86 14.80
N ARG A 259 -24.50 -10.72 13.91
CA ARG A 259 -24.56 -12.18 14.04
C ARG A 259 -23.89 -12.65 15.33
N ILE A 260 -22.73 -12.09 15.67
CA ILE A 260 -22.08 -12.31 16.96
C ILE A 260 -23.01 -11.86 18.10
N GLY A 261 -23.60 -10.67 18.00
CA GLY A 261 -24.53 -10.11 18.99
C GLY A 261 -25.70 -11.03 19.35
N ILE A 262 -26.26 -11.73 18.35
CA ILE A 262 -27.36 -12.67 18.54
C ILE A 262 -26.91 -14.13 18.76
N GLY A 263 -25.61 -14.40 18.79
CA GLY A 263 -25.03 -15.73 18.99
C GLY A 263 -24.94 -16.62 17.74
N ASP A 264 -25.19 -16.08 16.53
CA ASP A 264 -24.97 -16.76 15.25
C ASP A 264 -23.49 -16.73 14.84
N ILE A 265 -22.67 -17.51 15.55
CA ILE A 265 -21.22 -17.54 15.31
C ILE A 265 -20.86 -18.16 13.96
N ASP A 266 -21.61 -19.16 13.49
CA ASP A 266 -21.36 -19.78 12.19
C ASP A 266 -21.63 -18.82 11.03
N GLY A 267 -22.69 -18.02 11.09
CA GLY A 267 -22.94 -16.96 10.14
C GLY A 267 -21.92 -15.83 10.24
N ALA A 268 -21.43 -15.50 11.43
CA ALA A 268 -20.34 -14.53 11.58
C ALA A 268 -19.04 -15.04 10.94
N ILE A 269 -18.70 -16.32 11.09
CA ILE A 269 -17.57 -16.96 10.40
C ILE A 269 -17.75 -16.87 8.88
N ASP A 270 -18.96 -17.13 8.36
CA ASP A 270 -19.24 -16.99 6.93
C ASP A 270 -18.97 -15.57 6.41
N ASP A 271 -19.31 -14.54 7.17
CA ASP A 271 -19.06 -13.15 6.80
C ASP A 271 -17.57 -12.79 6.87
N VAL A 272 -16.85 -13.27 7.89
CA VAL A 272 -15.39 -13.12 8.01
C VAL A 272 -14.69 -13.74 6.80
N ILE A 273 -15.02 -14.98 6.45
CA ILE A 273 -14.41 -15.68 5.32
C ILE A 273 -14.80 -15.03 3.99
N THR A 274 -16.04 -14.57 3.85
CA THR A 274 -16.49 -13.83 2.67
C THR A 274 -15.68 -12.55 2.49
N CYS A 275 -15.48 -11.78 3.57
CA CYS A 275 -14.69 -10.55 3.57
C CYS A 275 -13.23 -10.82 3.22
N ALA A 276 -12.59 -11.83 3.83
CA ALA A 276 -11.21 -12.21 3.52
C ALA A 276 -11.04 -12.66 2.05
N ARG A 277 -11.98 -13.46 1.51
CA ARG A 277 -11.98 -13.86 0.09
C ARG A 277 -12.16 -12.67 -0.84
N LEU A 278 -13.05 -11.73 -0.50
CA LEU A 278 -13.24 -10.50 -1.25
C LEU A 278 -11.94 -9.68 -1.31
N GLY A 279 -11.23 -9.58 -0.18
CA GLY A 279 -9.92 -8.92 -0.13
C GLY A 279 -8.90 -9.57 -1.05
N ARG A 280 -8.78 -10.90 -1.04
CA ARG A 280 -7.92 -11.64 -1.97
C ARG A 280 -8.28 -11.37 -3.42
N HIS A 281 -9.55 -11.47 -3.77
CA HIS A 281 -9.99 -11.21 -5.14
C HIS A 281 -9.72 -9.78 -5.59
N THR A 282 -9.94 -8.80 -4.72
CA THR A 282 -9.66 -7.38 -5.00
C THR A 282 -8.17 -7.14 -5.22
N ALA A 283 -7.30 -7.82 -4.46
CA ALA A 283 -5.86 -7.71 -4.65
C ALA A 283 -5.37 -8.31 -5.99
N HIS A 284 -6.12 -9.26 -6.55
CA HIS A 284 -5.78 -9.95 -7.78
C HIS A 284 -6.22 -9.22 -9.07
N GLN A 285 -6.77 -8.01 -8.99
CA GLN A 285 -7.21 -7.25 -10.18
C GLN A 285 -6.05 -6.71 -11.03
N GLY A 286 -4.81 -6.78 -10.54
CA GLY A 286 -3.63 -6.41 -11.33
C GLY A 286 -3.27 -4.93 -11.27
N THR A 287 -3.63 -4.21 -10.21
CA THR A 287 -3.15 -2.84 -9.95
C THR A 287 -2.68 -2.72 -8.50
N ILE A 288 -1.73 -1.82 -8.22
CA ILE A 288 -1.32 -1.48 -6.85
C ILE A 288 -2.52 -1.04 -6.03
N LEU A 289 -3.38 -0.22 -6.62
CA LEU A 289 -4.58 0.26 -5.95
C LEU A 289 -5.44 -0.93 -5.51
N GLY A 290 -5.78 -1.85 -6.42
CA GLY A 290 -6.54 -3.05 -6.09
C GLY A 290 -5.87 -3.89 -5.00
N ARG A 291 -4.54 -4.01 -5.03
CA ARG A 291 -3.75 -4.66 -3.97
C ARG A 291 -3.91 -3.97 -2.61
N LEU A 292 -3.76 -2.65 -2.54
CA LEU A 292 -3.92 -1.88 -1.30
C LEU A 292 -5.34 -2.00 -0.74
N VAL A 293 -6.35 -1.97 -1.61
CA VAL A 293 -7.76 -2.15 -1.20
C VAL A 293 -7.98 -3.55 -0.68
N GLY A 294 -7.48 -4.57 -1.38
CA GLY A 294 -7.57 -5.96 -0.95
C GLY A 294 -6.94 -6.18 0.43
N ILE A 295 -5.76 -5.59 0.68
CA ILE A 295 -5.12 -5.57 2.00
C ILE A 295 -6.03 -4.89 3.04
N ALA A 296 -6.61 -3.73 2.74
CA ALA A 296 -7.51 -3.07 3.69
C ALA A 296 -8.74 -3.94 4.03
N VAL A 297 -9.33 -4.60 3.03
CA VAL A 297 -10.47 -5.51 3.19
C VAL A 297 -10.08 -6.75 4.03
N GLU A 298 -8.91 -7.36 3.79
CA GLU A 298 -8.40 -8.45 4.64
C GLU A 298 -8.19 -7.99 6.09
N GLY A 299 -7.76 -6.74 6.29
CA GLY A 299 -7.61 -6.13 7.62
C GLY A 299 -8.92 -6.00 8.38
N ILE A 300 -10.00 -5.59 7.68
CA ILE A 300 -11.35 -5.57 8.24
C ILE A 300 -11.74 -6.98 8.68
N ALA A 301 -11.61 -7.97 7.80
CA ALA A 301 -11.94 -9.37 8.10
C ALA A 301 -11.17 -9.90 9.33
N ALA A 302 -9.87 -9.60 9.43
CA ALA A 302 -9.03 -10.04 10.55
C ALA A 302 -9.38 -9.36 11.88
N SER A 303 -10.00 -8.17 11.85
CA SER A 303 -10.36 -7.41 13.05
C SER A 303 -11.62 -7.92 13.76
N ILE A 304 -12.47 -8.66 13.03
CA ILE A 304 -13.71 -9.25 13.51
C ILE A 304 -13.39 -10.39 14.48
N GLY A 305 -13.73 -10.19 15.75
CA GLY A 305 -13.50 -11.17 16.79
C GLY A 305 -14.72 -12.05 17.03
N VAL A 306 -14.77 -13.24 16.44
CA VAL A 306 -15.90 -14.20 16.57
C VAL A 306 -16.11 -14.71 18.01
N ALA A 307 -15.15 -14.52 18.91
CA ALA A 307 -15.24 -14.86 20.32
C ALA A 307 -15.49 -13.63 21.24
N ALA A 308 -16.10 -12.56 20.70
CA ALA A 308 -16.26 -11.30 21.43
C ALA A 308 -17.23 -11.35 22.62
N LEU A 309 -18.25 -12.21 22.58
CA LEU A 309 -19.17 -12.39 23.70
C LEU A 309 -18.69 -13.52 24.61
N GLN A 310 -18.70 -13.29 25.93
CA GLN A 310 -18.39 -14.33 26.92
C GLN A 310 -19.44 -15.43 26.94
N GLU A 311 -20.72 -15.05 26.96
CA GLU A 311 -21.85 -15.97 27.14
C GLU A 311 -22.11 -16.85 25.90
N SER A 312 -21.71 -16.38 24.72
CA SER A 312 -21.92 -17.03 23.41
C SER A 312 -20.63 -17.07 22.60
N SER A 313 -19.52 -17.36 23.28
CA SER A 313 -18.20 -17.40 22.65
C SER A 313 -18.07 -18.57 21.68
N ALA A 314 -17.23 -18.41 20.64
CA ALA A 314 -17.00 -19.44 19.64
C ALA A 314 -16.53 -20.77 20.28
N SER A 315 -17.16 -21.86 19.84
CA SER A 315 -16.80 -23.23 20.24
C SER A 315 -15.48 -23.68 19.61
N LEU A 316 -14.92 -24.79 20.12
CA LEU A 316 -13.70 -25.39 19.60
C LEU A 316 -13.87 -25.81 18.13
N GLU A 317 -15.02 -26.37 17.77
CA GLU A 317 -15.35 -26.76 16.39
C GLU A 317 -15.44 -25.55 15.46
N GLN A 318 -16.07 -24.45 15.92
CA GLN A 318 -16.20 -23.21 15.15
C GLN A 318 -14.84 -22.52 14.95
N LEU A 319 -13.97 -22.50 15.97
CA LEU A 319 -12.61 -21.98 15.83
C LEU A 319 -11.77 -22.79 14.85
N ARG A 320 -11.87 -24.13 14.89
CA ARG A 320 -11.22 -25.02 13.90
C ARG A 320 -11.75 -24.76 12.50
N ARG A 321 -13.06 -24.63 12.33
CA ARG A 321 -13.68 -24.29 11.05
C ARG A 321 -13.15 -22.96 10.50
N LEU A 322 -13.12 -21.91 11.33
CA LEU A 322 -12.59 -20.60 10.92
C LEU A 322 -11.15 -20.73 10.44
N ILE A 323 -10.30 -21.42 11.20
CA ILE A 323 -8.92 -21.70 10.83
C ILE A 323 -8.82 -22.42 9.48
N ASP A 324 -9.58 -23.50 9.28
CA ASP A 324 -9.53 -24.31 8.07
C ASP A 324 -9.98 -23.49 6.85
N GLU A 325 -11.01 -22.65 6.99
CA GLU A 325 -11.48 -21.79 5.91
C GLU A 325 -10.50 -20.63 5.60
N LEU A 326 -9.80 -20.10 6.62
CA LEU A 326 -8.73 -19.12 6.44
C LEU A 326 -7.51 -19.74 5.72
N ASP A 327 -7.12 -20.96 6.10
CA ASP A 327 -6.02 -21.69 5.44
C ASP A 327 -6.40 -22.09 4.00
N ALA A 328 -7.70 -22.22 3.69
CA ALA A 328 -8.23 -22.50 2.35
C ALA A 328 -8.49 -21.25 1.48
N LEU A 329 -8.09 -20.05 1.93
CA LEU A 329 -8.21 -18.83 1.13
C LEU A 329 -7.35 -18.91 -0.14
N PRO A 330 -7.76 -18.24 -1.24
CA PRO A 330 -6.89 -18.06 -2.39
C PRO A 330 -5.55 -17.42 -1.98
N PRO A 331 -4.42 -17.82 -2.57
CA PRO A 331 -3.11 -17.24 -2.23
C PRO A 331 -3.09 -15.74 -2.53
N GLN A 332 -2.32 -14.97 -1.77
CA GLN A 332 -2.08 -13.56 -2.09
C GLN A 332 -1.43 -13.44 -3.48
N PRO A 333 -1.70 -12.37 -4.23
CA PRO A 333 -1.01 -12.12 -5.49
C PRO A 333 0.48 -11.94 -5.22
N SER A 334 1.30 -12.63 -6.01
CA SER A 334 2.75 -12.49 -5.95
C SER A 334 3.17 -11.07 -6.34
N TRP A 335 4.31 -10.62 -5.82
CA TRP A 335 4.74 -9.23 -5.99
C TRP A 335 5.19 -8.91 -7.43
N ASP A 336 5.92 -9.84 -8.05
CA ASP A 336 6.31 -9.82 -9.46
C ASP A 336 5.12 -9.53 -10.38
N ARG A 337 3.95 -10.10 -10.08
CA ARG A 337 2.73 -9.89 -10.85
C ARG A 337 2.19 -8.47 -10.72
N THR A 338 2.21 -7.88 -9.53
CA THR A 338 1.85 -6.46 -9.34
C THR A 338 2.86 -5.54 -10.02
N LEU A 339 4.16 -5.80 -9.87
CA LEU A 339 5.19 -5.01 -10.56
C LEU A 339 5.07 -5.07 -12.08
N LEU A 340 4.75 -6.24 -12.63
CA LEU A 340 4.58 -6.42 -14.07
C LEU A 340 3.43 -5.55 -14.61
N ALA A 341 2.29 -5.57 -13.92
CA ALA A 341 1.16 -4.72 -14.27
C ALA A 341 1.55 -3.24 -14.28
N GLU A 342 2.16 -2.75 -13.21
CA GLU A 342 2.54 -1.34 -13.09
C GLU A 342 3.61 -0.94 -14.11
N ARG A 343 4.53 -1.86 -14.44
CA ARG A 343 5.49 -1.69 -15.52
C ARG A 343 4.77 -1.54 -16.86
N TYR A 344 3.74 -2.35 -17.14
CA TYR A 344 2.93 -2.17 -18.35
C TYR A 344 2.23 -0.82 -18.38
N HIS A 345 1.60 -0.38 -17.29
CA HIS A 345 0.97 0.95 -17.22
C HIS A 345 1.98 2.08 -17.49
N ALA A 346 3.17 2.01 -16.87
CA ALA A 346 4.22 3.00 -17.07
C ALA A 346 4.74 3.01 -18.51
N LEU A 347 5.02 1.84 -19.09
CA LEU A 347 5.57 1.75 -20.44
C LEU A 347 4.54 2.13 -21.51
N ASP A 348 3.27 1.78 -21.32
CA ASP A 348 2.17 2.17 -22.18
C ASP A 348 1.97 3.69 -22.19
N PHE A 349 1.96 4.31 -21.00
CA PHE A 349 1.92 5.76 -20.87
C PHE A 349 3.10 6.46 -21.56
N PHE A 350 4.32 5.93 -21.40
CA PHE A 350 5.50 6.48 -22.08
C PHE A 350 5.50 6.27 -23.59
N GLN A 351 4.92 5.17 -24.06
CA GLN A 351 4.71 4.92 -25.48
C GLN A 351 3.71 5.93 -26.07
N ALA A 352 2.56 6.14 -25.43
CA ALA A 352 1.57 7.11 -25.87
C ALA A 352 2.16 8.54 -25.94
N MET A 353 2.96 8.94 -24.95
CA MET A 353 3.70 10.22 -25.00
C MET A 353 4.73 10.27 -26.15
N ALA A 354 5.36 9.14 -26.48
CA ALA A 354 6.31 9.06 -27.60
C ALA A 354 5.64 9.24 -28.96
N HIS A 355 4.36 8.89 -29.05
CA HIS A 355 3.54 9.02 -30.24
C HIS A 355 2.73 10.33 -30.28
N GLY A 356 2.75 11.12 -29.20
CA GLY A 356 2.03 12.39 -29.09
C GLY A 356 0.52 12.22 -28.86
N GLU A 357 0.10 11.03 -28.45
CA GLU A 357 -1.27 10.68 -28.04
C GLU A 357 -1.56 11.17 -26.62
N GLU A 358 -0.51 11.19 -25.78
CA GLU A 358 -0.52 11.75 -24.43
C GLU A 358 0.53 12.87 -24.35
N SER A 359 0.39 13.73 -23.36
CA SER A 359 1.28 14.84 -23.14
C SER A 359 1.91 14.80 -21.75
N LEU A 360 3.13 15.32 -21.63
CA LEU A 360 3.73 15.53 -20.32
C LEU A 360 2.87 16.46 -19.44
N ALA A 361 1.93 17.23 -20.00
CA ALA A 361 1.00 18.06 -19.23
C ALA A 361 -0.02 17.22 -18.42
N GLU A 362 -0.39 16.01 -18.85
CA GLU A 362 -1.26 15.12 -18.04
C GLU A 362 -0.58 14.67 -16.75
N LEU A 363 0.76 14.53 -16.74
CA LEU A 363 1.50 14.26 -15.50
C LEU A 363 1.30 15.37 -14.46
N LYS A 364 1.01 16.60 -14.88
CA LYS A 364 0.65 17.68 -13.96
C LYS A 364 -0.76 17.49 -13.40
N GLU A 365 -1.73 17.07 -14.22
CA GLU A 365 -3.11 16.81 -13.79
C GLU A 365 -3.18 15.67 -12.77
N TRP A 366 -2.32 14.65 -12.91
CA TRP A 366 -2.21 13.55 -11.95
C TRP A 366 -1.37 13.90 -10.70
N GLY A 367 -0.92 15.15 -10.58
CA GLY A 367 -0.11 15.61 -9.46
C GLY A 367 1.25 14.92 -9.37
N ILE A 368 1.81 14.47 -10.51
CA ILE A 368 3.09 13.76 -10.60
C ILE A 368 4.29 14.72 -10.67
N ILE A 369 4.08 15.94 -11.15
CA ILE A 369 5.12 16.98 -11.23
C ILE A 369 4.65 18.23 -10.47
N GLU A 370 5.40 18.67 -9.46
CA GLU A 370 5.16 19.95 -8.79
C GLU A 370 5.56 21.15 -9.66
N ILE A 371 4.81 22.25 -9.49
CA ILE A 371 4.80 23.50 -10.28
C ILE A 371 6.15 24.25 -10.32
N ASN A 372 7.19 23.80 -9.61
CA ASN A 372 8.52 24.40 -9.63
C ASN A 372 9.48 23.79 -10.66
N ALA A 373 9.13 22.68 -11.32
CA ALA A 373 9.91 22.22 -12.47
C ALA A 373 9.70 23.21 -13.63
N ASN A 374 10.67 24.09 -13.87
CA ASN A 374 10.67 25.07 -14.95
C ASN A 374 10.03 24.46 -16.22
N ASN A 375 8.89 25.04 -16.65
CA ASN A 375 8.06 24.68 -17.80
C ASN A 375 8.84 24.46 -19.14
N THR A 376 10.14 24.72 -19.15
CA THR A 376 11.04 24.57 -20.29
C THR A 376 11.42 23.10 -20.57
N VAL A 377 11.50 22.19 -19.57
CA VAL A 377 11.75 20.74 -19.84
C VAL A 377 10.64 20.15 -20.69
N MET A 378 9.40 20.48 -20.36
CA MET A 378 8.19 20.01 -21.04
C MET A 378 8.08 20.53 -22.48
N LYS A 379 8.88 21.56 -22.82
CA LYS A 379 8.92 22.17 -24.15
C LYS A 379 10.09 21.67 -25.00
N LEU A 380 10.99 20.86 -24.44
CA LEU A 380 12.15 20.35 -25.16
C LEU A 380 11.98 18.85 -25.46
N PRO A 381 12.43 18.36 -26.63
CA PRO A 381 12.26 16.95 -27.00
C PRO A 381 12.85 15.95 -26.01
N VAL A 382 12.26 14.77 -25.92
CA VAL A 382 12.75 13.65 -25.11
C VAL A 382 13.13 12.50 -26.06
N ASP A 383 14.26 11.83 -25.80
CA ASP A 383 14.57 10.56 -26.43
C ASP A 383 13.89 9.44 -25.63
N TRP A 384 12.72 9.02 -26.10
CA TRP A 384 11.90 8.01 -25.46
C TRP A 384 12.58 6.64 -25.35
N ASN A 385 13.55 6.32 -26.22
CA ASN A 385 14.34 5.09 -26.07
C ASN A 385 15.23 5.13 -24.82
N ILE A 386 15.69 6.31 -24.41
CA ILE A 386 16.48 6.49 -23.18
C ILE A 386 15.53 6.46 -21.98
N ALA A 387 14.41 7.18 -22.06
CA ALA A 387 13.44 7.27 -20.97
C ALA A 387 12.85 5.89 -20.62
N MET A 388 12.36 5.13 -21.60
CA MET A 388 11.76 3.81 -21.33
C MET A 388 12.77 2.75 -20.89
N ARG A 389 14.02 2.79 -21.41
CA ARG A 389 15.11 1.97 -20.85
C ARG A 389 15.33 2.26 -19.37
N ARG A 390 15.36 3.54 -19.01
CA ARG A 390 15.53 3.95 -17.63
C ARG A 390 14.37 3.47 -16.76
N ILE A 391 13.12 3.55 -17.22
CA ILE A 391 11.96 2.98 -16.50
C ILE A 391 12.16 1.49 -16.21
N ASN A 392 12.58 0.69 -17.21
CA ASN A 392 12.83 -0.74 -16.99
C ASN A 392 13.95 -1.00 -15.98
N GLU A 393 15.09 -0.32 -16.13
CA GLU A 393 16.22 -0.39 -15.19
C GLU A 393 15.75 -0.11 -13.76
N LEU A 394 14.90 0.90 -13.57
CA LEU A 394 14.44 1.28 -12.25
C LEU A 394 13.49 0.24 -11.64
N TYR A 395 12.60 -0.36 -12.43
CA TYR A 395 11.76 -1.48 -11.96
C TYR A 395 12.61 -2.72 -11.63
N GLU A 396 13.68 -2.98 -12.37
CA GLU A 396 14.63 -4.06 -12.10
C GLU A 396 15.43 -3.79 -10.82
N ASP A 397 15.91 -2.56 -10.63
CA ASP A 397 16.59 -2.12 -9.41
C ASP A 397 15.68 -2.32 -8.18
N PHE A 398 14.42 -1.93 -8.30
CA PHE A 398 13.45 -2.07 -7.23
C PHE A 398 13.13 -3.52 -6.88
N ASP A 399 12.94 -4.38 -7.89
CA ASP A 399 12.74 -5.82 -7.71
C ASP A 399 13.96 -6.51 -7.07
N ALA A 400 15.17 -6.00 -7.36
CA ALA A 400 16.42 -6.42 -6.72
C ALA A 400 16.60 -5.88 -5.28
N GLY A 401 15.67 -5.06 -4.77
CA GLY A 401 15.74 -4.43 -3.46
C GLY A 401 16.74 -3.28 -3.36
N ASN A 402 17.18 -2.73 -4.49
CA ASN A 402 18.03 -1.55 -4.50
C ASN A 402 17.20 -0.30 -4.15
N PRO A 403 17.76 0.65 -3.36
CA PRO A 403 17.07 1.88 -3.05
C PRO A 403 16.82 2.68 -4.33
N TRP A 404 15.60 3.22 -4.43
CA TRP A 404 15.23 4.03 -5.56
C TRP A 404 16.06 5.32 -5.63
N PRO A 405 16.53 5.77 -6.81
CA PRO A 405 17.19 7.06 -6.92
C PRO A 405 16.18 8.18 -6.62
N SER A 406 16.44 8.98 -5.59
CA SER A 406 15.64 10.18 -5.27
C SER A 406 16.15 11.38 -6.06
N PRO A 407 15.55 11.71 -7.22
CA PRO A 407 15.98 12.87 -8.02
C PRO A 407 15.85 14.16 -7.21
N ASN A 408 16.92 14.99 -7.13
CA ASN A 408 16.80 16.34 -6.58
C ASN A 408 15.83 17.16 -7.44
N LEU A 409 14.60 17.37 -6.96
CA LEU A 409 13.51 18.07 -7.67
C LEU A 409 13.82 19.53 -8.02
N GLN A 410 14.83 20.12 -7.38
CA GLN A 410 15.26 21.52 -7.57
C GLN A 410 16.48 21.67 -8.49
N SER A 411 17.06 20.57 -8.99
CA SER A 411 18.24 20.63 -9.85
C SER A 411 17.94 21.35 -11.18
N PRO A 412 18.84 22.25 -11.66
CA PRO A 412 18.62 22.96 -12.92
C PRO A 412 18.57 21.98 -14.11
N ILE A 413 17.79 22.37 -15.11
CA ILE A 413 17.51 21.57 -16.31
C ILE A 413 18.82 21.25 -17.05
N ASN A 414 19.01 19.97 -17.39
CA ASN A 414 20.10 19.56 -18.27
C ASN A 414 19.70 19.79 -19.74
N PHE A 415 20.47 20.59 -20.48
CA PHE A 415 20.23 20.85 -21.90
C PHE A 415 20.48 19.59 -22.76
N LEU A 416 21.31 18.65 -22.27
CA LEU A 416 21.66 17.44 -23.00
C LEU A 416 20.48 16.44 -23.01
N ILE A 417 20.07 16.00 -24.20
CA ILE A 417 18.92 15.12 -24.41
C ILE A 417 19.02 13.81 -23.63
N GLY A 418 20.21 13.22 -23.51
CA GLY A 418 20.41 11.96 -22.78
C GLY A 418 20.09 12.08 -21.28
N PRO A 419 20.81 12.91 -20.52
CA PRO A 419 20.48 13.21 -19.12
C PRO A 419 19.05 13.71 -18.91
N ARG A 420 18.53 14.58 -19.80
CA ARG A 420 17.14 15.05 -19.74
C ARG A 420 16.13 13.90 -19.85
N SER A 421 16.35 12.98 -20.79
CA SER A 421 15.42 11.85 -21.01
C SER A 421 15.42 10.86 -19.85
N ARG A 422 16.60 10.58 -19.25
CA ARG A 422 16.68 9.80 -18.00
C ARG A 422 15.92 10.48 -16.87
N ARG A 423 16.05 11.80 -16.78
CA ARG A 423 15.41 12.58 -15.73
C ARG A 423 13.89 12.53 -15.79
N VAL A 424 13.29 12.51 -16.98
CA VAL A 424 11.83 12.35 -17.14
C VAL A 424 11.35 11.02 -16.55
N ALA A 425 12.06 9.92 -16.81
CA ALA A 425 11.75 8.62 -16.22
C ALA A 425 11.89 8.62 -14.69
N GLU A 426 12.95 9.23 -14.17
CA GLU A 426 13.19 9.33 -12.72
C GLU A 426 12.13 10.19 -12.02
N LEU A 427 11.68 11.29 -12.64
CA LEU A 427 10.61 12.12 -12.10
C LEU A 427 9.29 11.37 -12.01
N PHE A 428 8.87 10.72 -13.10
CA PHE A 428 7.65 9.91 -13.14
C PHE A 428 7.61 8.94 -11.96
N ALA A 429 8.68 8.18 -11.82
CA ALA A 429 8.69 7.11 -10.86
C ALA A 429 8.99 7.57 -9.41
N SER A 430 9.67 8.71 -9.21
CA SER A 430 9.79 9.33 -7.88
C SER A 430 8.44 9.68 -7.23
N ARG A 431 7.41 9.93 -8.05
CA ARG A 431 6.06 10.17 -7.54
C ARG A 431 5.32 8.88 -7.20
N SER A 432 5.46 7.85 -8.02
CA SER A 432 4.78 6.58 -7.82
C SER A 432 5.40 5.80 -6.68
N MET A 433 6.71 5.96 -6.43
CA MET A 433 7.49 5.17 -5.48
C MET A 433 6.94 5.13 -4.04
N PRO A 434 6.51 6.25 -3.43
CA PRO A 434 5.90 6.18 -2.10
C PRO A 434 4.69 5.24 -2.03
N ALA A 435 3.91 5.13 -3.11
CA ALA A 435 2.79 4.19 -3.17
C ALA A 435 3.27 2.73 -3.28
N PHE A 436 4.36 2.46 -4.03
CA PHE A 436 4.98 1.12 -4.07
C PHE A 436 5.56 0.72 -2.71
N GLU A 437 6.33 1.60 -2.07
CA GLU A 437 6.92 1.37 -0.75
C GLU A 437 5.83 1.15 0.31
N ALA A 438 4.80 1.99 0.33
CA ALA A 438 3.65 1.83 1.22
C ALA A 438 2.92 0.51 0.97
N SER A 439 2.81 0.07 -0.29
CA SER A 439 2.17 -1.21 -0.64
C SER A 439 2.98 -2.42 -0.17
N PHE A 440 4.30 -2.34 -0.27
CA PHE A 440 5.19 -3.36 0.28
C PHE A 440 5.04 -3.49 1.78
N GLU A 441 5.09 -2.37 2.48
CA GLU A 441 4.98 -2.34 3.92
C GLU A 441 3.59 -2.80 4.38
N ALA A 442 2.53 -2.35 3.71
CA ALA A 442 1.17 -2.82 3.95
C ALA A 442 1.04 -4.33 3.75
N ASN A 443 1.68 -4.90 2.72
CA ASN A 443 1.69 -6.34 2.48
C ASN A 443 2.45 -7.11 3.56
N ARG A 444 3.61 -6.61 4.00
CA ARG A 444 4.37 -7.23 5.10
C ARG A 444 3.59 -7.17 6.41
N ARG A 445 3.00 -6.01 6.72
CA ARG A 445 2.10 -5.83 7.86
C ARG A 445 0.95 -6.82 7.83
N MET A 446 0.32 -7.01 6.67
CA MET A 446 -0.76 -8.00 6.51
C MET A 446 -0.31 -9.44 6.76
N ASN A 447 0.93 -9.81 6.38
CA ASN A 447 1.46 -11.12 6.76
C ASN A 447 1.61 -11.24 8.28
N CYS A 448 2.03 -10.16 8.96
CA CYS A 448 2.14 -10.14 10.41
C CYS A 448 0.75 -10.17 11.09
N VAL A 449 -0.28 -9.54 10.50
CA VAL A 449 -1.70 -9.72 10.88
C VAL A 449 -2.13 -11.19 10.79
N HIS A 450 -1.90 -11.87 9.66
CA HIS A 450 -2.29 -13.28 9.50
C HIS A 450 -1.55 -14.21 10.47
N ASN A 451 -0.28 -13.95 10.75
CA ASN A 451 0.49 -14.72 11.72
C ASN A 451 -0.07 -14.54 13.13
N LEU A 452 -0.31 -13.29 13.56
CA LEU A 452 -0.96 -13.01 14.84
C LEU A 452 -2.36 -13.60 14.91
N GLN A 453 -3.15 -13.54 13.83
CA GLN A 453 -4.49 -14.14 13.81
C GLN A 453 -4.41 -15.65 14.03
N ARG A 454 -3.46 -16.33 13.38
CA ARG A 454 -3.26 -17.77 13.59
C ARG A 454 -2.79 -18.08 15.01
N ILE A 455 -1.90 -17.27 15.59
CA ILE A 455 -1.44 -17.41 16.98
C ILE A 455 -2.59 -17.18 17.97
N THR A 456 -3.37 -16.12 17.79
CA THR A 456 -4.51 -15.78 18.64
C THR A 456 -5.56 -16.87 18.61
N LEU A 457 -5.93 -17.37 17.43
CA LEU A 457 -6.88 -18.48 17.32
C LEU A 457 -6.30 -19.78 17.94
N ALA A 458 -4.99 -20.01 17.86
CA ALA A 458 -4.34 -21.14 18.55
C ALA A 458 -4.38 -21.01 20.08
N LEU A 459 -4.19 -19.80 20.62
CA LEU A 459 -4.38 -19.51 22.05
C LEU A 459 -5.81 -19.81 22.50
N LEU A 460 -6.80 -19.43 21.69
CA LEU A 460 -8.21 -19.74 21.98
C LEU A 460 -8.50 -21.23 21.89
N LEU A 461 -7.96 -21.95 20.90
CA LEU A 461 -8.12 -23.40 20.83
C LEU A 461 -7.51 -24.11 22.04
N TYR A 462 -6.30 -23.70 22.45
CA TYR A 462 -5.68 -24.21 23.67
C TYR A 462 -6.59 -23.96 24.88
N GLU A 463 -7.11 -22.74 25.02
CA GLU A 463 -7.98 -22.39 26.14
C GLU A 463 -9.27 -23.22 26.17
N ARG A 464 -9.88 -23.48 25.01
CA ARG A 464 -11.08 -24.36 24.94
C ARG A 464 -10.79 -25.80 25.33
N GLU A 465 -9.59 -26.28 25.04
CA GLU A 465 -9.20 -27.66 25.32
C GLU A 465 -8.73 -27.86 26.78
N HIS A 466 -8.09 -26.84 27.36
CA HIS A 466 -7.45 -26.92 28.68
C HIS A 466 -8.20 -26.16 29.79
N GLY A 467 -9.17 -25.30 29.45
CA GLY A 467 -9.91 -24.44 30.37
C GLY A 467 -9.15 -23.19 30.84
N THR A 468 -7.89 -23.03 30.41
CA THR A 468 -7.05 -21.85 30.70
C THR A 468 -6.17 -21.55 29.49
N LEU A 469 -5.74 -20.29 29.36
CA LEU A 469 -4.63 -19.94 28.47
C LEU A 469 -3.36 -20.73 28.83
N PRO A 470 -2.44 -20.95 27.89
CA PRO A 470 -1.16 -21.53 28.24
C PRO A 470 -0.43 -20.63 29.25
N PRO A 471 0.29 -21.20 30.22
CA PRO A 471 1.18 -20.41 31.06
C PRO A 471 2.23 -19.72 30.19
N SER A 472 2.82 -18.60 30.66
CA SER A 472 3.92 -17.94 29.94
C SER A 472 5.06 -18.91 29.64
N TYR A 473 5.31 -19.83 30.57
CA TYR A 473 6.16 -21.00 30.42
C TYR A 473 5.71 -22.14 31.35
N THR A 474 6.04 -23.37 30.98
CA THR A 474 5.90 -24.55 31.87
C THR A 474 7.05 -24.62 32.87
N VAL A 475 6.84 -25.30 33.99
CA VAL A 475 7.87 -25.48 35.04
C VAL A 475 8.08 -26.94 35.41
N ASP A 476 9.27 -27.27 35.89
CA ASP A 476 9.56 -28.56 36.51
C ASP A 476 9.02 -28.64 37.95
N ALA A 477 9.24 -29.78 38.63
CA ALA A 477 8.80 -29.99 40.01
C ALA A 477 9.49 -29.06 41.03
N ALA A 478 10.62 -28.43 40.67
CA ALA A 478 11.33 -27.46 41.49
C ALA A 478 10.94 -26.00 41.15
N GLY A 479 10.06 -25.79 40.16
CA GLY A 479 9.63 -24.48 39.69
C GLY A 479 10.56 -23.85 38.65
N ASN A 480 11.53 -24.59 38.10
CA ASN A 480 12.42 -24.04 37.06
C ASN A 480 11.68 -23.97 35.72
N PRO A 481 11.83 -22.88 34.95
CA PRO A 481 11.23 -22.76 33.61
C PRO A 481 11.71 -23.86 32.66
N LEU A 482 10.77 -24.48 31.94
CA LEU A 482 11.02 -25.52 30.95
C LEU A 482 10.77 -25.00 29.52
N HIS A 483 9.51 -24.77 29.13
CA HIS A 483 9.14 -24.46 27.75
C HIS A 483 8.24 -23.24 27.63
N SER A 484 8.51 -22.37 26.66
CA SER A 484 7.68 -21.22 26.30
C SER A 484 6.25 -21.63 25.91
N TRP A 485 5.27 -20.75 26.17
CA TRP A 485 3.90 -20.85 25.64
C TRP A 485 3.86 -21.16 24.13
N ARG A 486 4.84 -20.69 23.36
CA ARG A 486 4.95 -20.97 21.92
C ARG A 486 5.13 -22.44 21.61
N VAL A 487 5.89 -23.16 22.43
CA VAL A 487 6.06 -24.61 22.28
C VAL A 487 4.68 -25.26 22.42
N LEU A 488 3.91 -24.90 23.45
CA LEU A 488 2.57 -25.47 23.73
C LEU A 488 1.56 -25.28 22.59
N LEU A 489 1.74 -24.24 21.76
CA LEU A 489 0.83 -23.96 20.64
C LEU A 489 1.18 -24.68 19.35
N LEU A 490 2.34 -25.32 19.24
CA LEU A 490 2.77 -25.99 18.00
C LEU A 490 1.72 -26.96 17.41
N PRO A 491 1.03 -27.81 18.20
CA PRO A 491 -0.02 -28.69 17.66
C PRO A 491 -1.16 -27.93 16.96
N TYR A 492 -1.54 -26.77 17.50
CA TYR A 492 -2.62 -25.92 16.97
C TYR A 492 -2.20 -25.07 15.76
N LEU A 493 -0.90 -24.93 15.54
CA LEU A 493 -0.28 -24.22 14.42
C LEU A 493 0.13 -25.14 13.27
N GLY A 494 -0.29 -26.40 13.29
CA GLY A 494 0.07 -27.40 12.27
C GLY A 494 1.51 -27.92 12.39
N GLN A 495 2.15 -27.75 13.56
CA GLN A 495 3.53 -28.15 13.85
C GLN A 495 3.59 -29.35 14.82
N ALA A 496 2.63 -30.28 14.71
CA ALA A 496 2.52 -31.44 15.60
C ALA A 496 3.75 -32.38 15.54
N GLU A 497 4.40 -32.49 14.37
CA GLU A 497 5.64 -33.28 14.22
C GLU A 497 6.80 -32.66 15.01
N LEU A 498 7.01 -31.34 14.89
CA LEU A 498 8.03 -30.64 15.66
C LEU A 498 7.77 -30.76 17.17
N TRP A 499 6.51 -30.57 17.59
CA TRP A 499 6.08 -30.76 18.97
C TRP A 499 6.44 -32.15 19.51
N GLY A 500 6.17 -33.21 18.74
CA GLY A 500 6.48 -34.59 19.14
C GLY A 500 7.97 -34.92 19.26
N ASN A 501 8.85 -34.09 18.68
CA ASN A 501 10.31 -34.26 18.76
C ASN A 501 10.94 -33.54 19.97
N ILE A 502 10.23 -32.59 20.58
CA ILE A 502 10.69 -31.83 21.75
C ILE A 502 10.43 -32.66 23.02
N ARG A 503 11.44 -32.79 23.87
CA ARG A 503 11.31 -33.46 25.18
C ARG A 503 10.77 -32.49 26.21
N LEU A 504 9.47 -32.59 26.50
CA LEU A 504 8.76 -31.68 27.41
C LEU A 504 9.17 -31.86 28.89
N ASP A 505 9.79 -32.98 29.23
CA ASP A 505 10.33 -33.30 30.55
C ASP A 505 11.77 -32.79 30.78
N GLU A 506 12.41 -32.24 29.74
CA GLU A 506 13.74 -31.61 29.81
C GLU A 506 13.63 -30.08 29.60
N PRO A 507 14.59 -29.27 30.09
CA PRO A 507 14.65 -27.84 29.78
C PRO A 507 14.72 -27.55 28.27
N TRP A 508 14.19 -26.40 27.83
CA TRP A 508 14.24 -25.99 26.42
C TRP A 508 15.67 -25.92 25.83
N ASP A 509 16.69 -25.73 26.67
CA ASP A 509 18.11 -25.63 26.30
C ASP A 509 18.92 -26.88 26.66
N SER A 510 18.26 -28.02 26.89
CA SER A 510 18.95 -29.30 27.06
C SER A 510 19.78 -29.68 25.82
N GLU A 511 20.72 -30.60 25.96
CA GLU A 511 21.51 -31.12 24.83
C GLU A 511 20.60 -31.66 23.71
N HIS A 512 19.46 -32.27 24.05
CA HIS A 512 18.48 -32.71 23.06
C HIS A 512 17.67 -31.54 22.49
N ASN A 513 17.09 -30.67 23.32
CA ASN A 513 16.15 -29.65 22.84
C ASN A 513 16.83 -28.48 22.11
N SER A 514 18.10 -28.19 22.43
CA SER A 514 18.87 -27.10 21.79
C SER A 514 19.03 -27.25 20.28
N GLN A 515 18.93 -28.47 19.74
CA GLN A 515 18.99 -28.71 18.29
C GLN A 515 17.81 -28.07 17.52
N PHE A 516 16.71 -27.73 18.21
CA PHE A 516 15.52 -27.13 17.60
C PHE A 516 15.50 -25.60 17.70
N HIS A 517 16.48 -24.98 18.38
CA HIS A 517 16.52 -23.52 18.58
C HIS A 517 16.50 -22.77 17.26
N ASP A 518 17.17 -23.28 16.23
CA ASP A 518 17.26 -22.64 14.90
C ASP A 518 16.11 -23.02 13.93
N VAL A 519 15.15 -23.85 14.36
CA VAL A 519 14.02 -24.25 13.51
C VAL A 519 13.15 -23.04 13.19
N ASP A 520 12.85 -22.88 11.89
CA ASP A 520 11.99 -21.80 11.40
C ASP A 520 10.52 -22.17 11.54
N VAL A 521 9.87 -21.62 12.58
CA VAL A 521 8.41 -21.64 12.71
C VAL A 521 7.86 -20.36 12.10
N SER A 522 7.46 -20.42 10.82
CA SER A 522 7.06 -19.26 10.02
C SER A 522 5.98 -18.38 10.66
N ARG A 523 5.08 -18.98 11.45
CA ARG A 523 4.02 -18.26 12.18
C ARG A 523 4.53 -17.34 13.28
N TYR A 524 5.74 -17.55 13.79
CA TYR A 524 6.35 -16.70 14.83
C TYR A 524 7.19 -15.55 14.28
N ARG A 525 7.22 -15.34 12.96
CA ARG A 525 8.15 -14.42 12.32
C ARG A 525 7.43 -13.33 11.55
N CYS A 526 7.81 -12.09 11.79
CA CYS A 526 7.38 -10.98 10.96
C CYS A 526 8.34 -10.78 9.78
N LEU A 527 7.80 -10.73 8.57
CA LEU A 527 8.57 -10.61 7.32
C LEU A 527 9.23 -9.22 7.13
N SER A 528 8.83 -8.22 7.92
CA SER A 528 9.51 -6.92 7.96
C SER A 528 10.81 -6.94 8.78
N CYS A 529 11.04 -7.96 9.62
CA CYS A 529 12.21 -8.03 10.48
C CYS A 529 13.29 -8.98 9.94
N LYS A 530 14.56 -8.56 10.03
CA LYS A 530 15.72 -9.43 9.74
C LYS A 530 15.99 -10.33 10.94
N LEU A 531 15.26 -11.44 11.00
CA LEU A 531 15.38 -12.42 12.08
C LEU A 531 16.40 -13.52 11.74
N ARG A 532 17.29 -13.85 12.69
CA ARG A 532 18.09 -15.08 12.60
C ARG A 532 17.16 -16.31 12.60
N PRO A 533 17.61 -17.48 12.11
CA PRO A 533 16.90 -18.74 12.34
C PRO A 533 16.52 -18.88 13.81
N GLY A 534 15.34 -19.44 14.09
CA GLY A 534 14.91 -19.60 15.48
C GLY A 534 14.37 -18.36 16.20
N GLN A 535 14.47 -17.17 15.61
CA GLN A 535 13.99 -15.97 16.27
C GLN A 535 12.50 -15.68 16.01
N THR A 536 11.84 -15.07 17.00
CA THR A 536 10.44 -14.61 16.96
C THR A 536 10.35 -13.10 17.15
N SER A 537 9.32 -12.51 16.55
CA SER A 537 8.96 -11.08 16.67
C SER A 537 7.57 -10.88 17.32
N TYR A 538 7.04 -11.89 18.00
CA TYR A 538 5.78 -11.80 18.74
C TYR A 538 5.99 -12.21 20.18
N SER A 539 5.30 -11.57 21.11
CA SER A 539 5.39 -11.78 22.56
C SER A 539 4.01 -11.84 23.20
N VAL A 540 3.92 -12.53 24.32
CA VAL A 540 2.89 -12.23 25.33
C VAL A 540 3.46 -11.20 26.29
N VAL A 541 2.60 -10.51 27.04
CA VAL A 541 3.03 -9.64 28.13
C VAL A 541 2.87 -10.40 29.44
N VAL A 542 3.94 -10.51 30.23
CA VAL A 542 3.99 -11.29 31.47
C VAL A 542 4.01 -10.40 32.70
N GLY A 543 3.11 -10.67 33.65
CA GLY A 543 3.08 -10.02 34.96
C GLY A 543 1.77 -10.24 35.71
N ASP A 544 1.76 -9.89 37.00
CA ASP A 544 0.69 -10.22 37.96
C ASP A 544 -0.71 -9.74 37.55
N LYS A 545 -0.82 -8.68 36.74
CA LYS A 545 -2.11 -8.13 36.29
C LYS A 545 -2.49 -8.57 34.87
N THR A 546 -1.64 -9.32 34.19
CA THR A 546 -1.83 -9.71 32.80
C THR A 546 -2.36 -11.14 32.70
N ALA A 547 -2.85 -11.51 31.51
CA ALA A 547 -3.35 -12.85 31.24
C ALA A 547 -2.27 -13.95 31.25
N PHE A 548 -0.99 -13.57 31.17
CA PHE A 548 0.13 -14.50 31.19
C PHE A 548 0.95 -14.30 32.45
N GLN A 549 0.98 -15.31 33.31
CA GLN A 549 1.75 -15.32 34.55
C GLN A 549 2.82 -16.41 34.50
N GLU A 550 3.78 -16.30 35.42
CA GLU A 550 4.88 -17.26 35.56
C GLU A 550 4.34 -18.63 36.02
N GLY A 551 4.61 -19.68 35.23
CA GLY A 551 4.30 -21.07 35.59
C GLY A 551 2.82 -21.49 35.66
N GLU A 552 1.86 -20.57 35.56
CA GLU A 552 0.42 -20.82 35.71
C GLU A 552 -0.39 -20.23 34.54
N GLY A 553 -1.34 -21.02 34.01
CA GLY A 553 -2.30 -20.57 33.01
C GLY A 553 -3.53 -19.93 33.67
N LYS A 554 -4.08 -18.87 33.07
CA LYS A 554 -5.27 -18.15 33.57
C LYS A 554 -6.51 -18.41 32.74
N SER A 555 -7.68 -18.37 33.38
CA SER A 555 -8.95 -18.43 32.66
C SER A 555 -9.22 -17.11 31.96
N LEU A 556 -9.76 -17.14 30.74
CA LEU A 556 -10.23 -15.93 30.06
C LEU A 556 -11.42 -15.27 30.77
N ASP A 557 -12.13 -16.02 31.61
CA ASP A 557 -13.24 -15.52 32.43
C ASP A 557 -12.78 -14.56 33.53
N ASP A 558 -11.49 -14.60 33.90
CA ASP A 558 -10.90 -13.69 34.89
C ASP A 558 -10.73 -12.26 34.34
N PHE A 559 -10.92 -12.05 33.03
CA PHE A 559 -10.67 -10.80 32.33
C PHE A 559 -11.94 -10.26 31.65
N GLY A 560 -11.96 -8.98 31.30
CA GLY A 560 -13.01 -8.33 30.51
C GLY A 560 -12.80 -8.45 28.99
N PRO A 561 -13.83 -8.19 28.17
CA PRO A 561 -13.90 -8.55 26.75
C PRO A 561 -12.83 -7.90 25.85
N HIS A 562 -12.17 -6.85 26.33
CA HIS A 562 -11.13 -6.12 25.61
C HIS A 562 -9.76 -6.40 26.22
N LEU A 563 -9.24 -7.59 25.94
CA LEU A 563 -7.93 -8.05 26.42
C LEU A 563 -7.01 -8.32 25.22
N MET A 564 -5.81 -7.75 25.26
CA MET A 564 -4.70 -8.12 24.39
C MET A 564 -4.09 -9.43 24.87
N LEU A 565 -3.89 -10.38 23.95
CA LEU A 565 -3.25 -11.65 24.27
C LEU A 565 -1.80 -11.70 23.77
N VAL A 566 -1.57 -11.21 22.56
CA VAL A 566 -0.27 -11.32 21.89
C VAL A 566 0.01 -10.03 21.14
N VAL A 567 1.25 -9.57 21.24
CA VAL A 567 1.73 -8.31 20.67
C VAL A 567 2.96 -8.55 19.81
N GLU A 568 3.24 -7.61 18.92
CA GLU A 568 4.55 -7.53 18.29
C GLU A 568 5.64 -7.13 19.29
N ARG A 569 6.87 -7.53 18.98
CA ARG A 569 8.08 -7.08 19.68
C ARG A 569 9.16 -6.74 18.66
N GLU A 570 9.87 -5.64 18.91
CA GLU A 570 10.96 -5.20 18.03
C GLU A 570 12.27 -5.96 18.32
N GLN A 571 12.65 -6.15 19.59
CA GLN A 571 13.83 -6.95 19.95
C GLN A 571 13.53 -8.44 19.89
N PRO A 572 14.09 -9.24 18.97
CA PRO A 572 13.70 -10.63 18.79
C PRO A 572 14.43 -11.59 19.74
N VAL A 573 13.73 -12.64 20.18
CA VAL A 573 14.27 -13.72 21.04
C VAL A 573 14.17 -15.07 20.35
N CYS A 574 14.81 -16.10 20.91
CA CYS A 574 14.56 -17.48 20.48
C CYS A 574 13.09 -17.84 20.76
N TRP A 575 12.40 -18.48 19.82
CA TRP A 575 10.98 -18.82 20.00
C TRP A 575 10.76 -19.87 21.11
N MET A 576 11.78 -20.66 21.46
CA MET A 576 11.74 -21.64 22.55
C MET A 576 12.08 -21.04 23.92
N ASP A 577 12.66 -19.84 23.98
CA ASP A 577 13.08 -19.21 25.23
C ASP A 577 11.84 -18.87 26.11
N PRO A 578 11.75 -19.44 27.33
CA PRO A 578 10.60 -19.24 28.21
C PRO A 578 10.61 -17.92 28.98
N VAL A 579 11.75 -17.25 29.17
CA VAL A 579 11.91 -16.17 30.16
C VAL A 579 12.17 -14.79 29.58
N SER A 580 12.39 -14.68 28.27
CA SER A 580 12.68 -13.41 27.61
C SER A 580 11.44 -12.69 27.03
N GLU A 581 10.26 -12.90 27.60
CA GLU A 581 9.02 -12.21 27.22
C GLU A 581 9.01 -10.72 27.62
N LEU A 582 8.11 -9.94 27.02
CA LEU A 582 7.87 -8.56 27.47
C LEU A 582 7.26 -8.58 28.87
N THR A 583 7.85 -7.84 29.80
CA THR A 583 7.29 -7.72 31.15
C THR A 583 6.19 -6.67 31.18
N GLN A 584 5.26 -6.81 32.12
CA GLN A 584 4.21 -5.82 32.39
C GLN A 584 4.79 -4.43 32.62
N SER A 585 5.92 -4.31 33.33
CA SER A 585 6.57 -3.02 33.58
C SER A 585 7.03 -2.34 32.30
N ILE A 586 7.58 -3.11 31.34
CA ILE A 586 8.02 -2.57 30.04
C ILE A 586 6.81 -2.21 29.19
N ALA A 587 5.82 -3.10 29.11
CA ALA A 587 4.63 -2.89 28.29
C ALA A 587 3.78 -1.70 28.75
N PHE A 588 3.78 -1.40 30.05
CA PHE A 588 3.01 -0.30 30.63
C PHE A 588 3.64 1.08 30.37
N GLU A 589 4.86 1.17 29.83
CA GLU A 589 5.44 2.45 29.42
C GLU A 589 4.81 3.01 28.13
N GLY A 590 4.12 2.18 27.34
CA GLY A 590 3.46 2.60 26.09
C GLY A 590 3.86 1.77 24.88
N ILE A 591 3.41 2.21 23.70
CA ILE A 591 3.84 1.69 22.40
C ILE A 591 4.86 2.66 21.81
N VAL A 592 5.98 2.14 21.30
CA VAL A 592 7.07 2.95 20.74
C VAL A 592 7.35 2.59 19.29
N ASP A 593 7.63 3.60 18.46
CA ASP A 593 7.91 3.41 17.03
C ASP A 593 9.24 2.69 16.76
N LYS A 594 10.23 2.98 17.59
CA LYS A 594 11.53 2.32 17.63
C LYS A 594 12.02 2.37 19.06
N LEU A 595 12.41 1.22 19.58
CA LEU A 595 13.15 1.13 20.83
C LEU A 595 14.46 1.89 20.63
N ASP A 596 14.67 2.92 21.45
CA ASP A 596 15.99 3.50 21.63
C ASP A 596 16.87 2.55 22.46
N ASP A 597 18.10 2.95 22.76
CA ASP A 597 19.02 2.15 23.59
C ASP A 597 18.47 1.86 25.01
N SER A 598 17.36 2.49 25.42
CA SER A 598 16.73 2.29 26.72
C SER A 598 15.76 1.10 26.78
N GLY A 599 15.19 0.69 25.63
CA GLY A 599 14.42 -0.55 25.51
C GLY A 599 13.06 -0.59 26.23
N TYR A 600 12.44 0.55 26.53
CA TYR A 600 11.13 0.62 27.19
C TYR A 600 9.95 0.67 26.21
N GLY A 601 8.82 0.05 26.58
CA GLY A 601 7.60 0.01 25.78
C GLY A 601 7.45 -1.23 24.89
N ILE A 602 6.26 -1.37 24.29
CA ILE A 602 5.98 -2.35 23.24
C ILE A 602 6.44 -1.76 21.91
N GLY A 603 7.47 -2.35 21.30
CA GLY A 603 7.98 -1.94 19.98
C GLY A 603 7.50 -2.85 18.85
N SER A 604 7.43 -2.33 17.62
CA SER A 604 7.17 -3.12 16.41
C SER A 604 8.25 -2.87 15.35
N PRO A 605 8.56 -3.86 14.49
CA PRO A 605 9.27 -3.62 13.24
C PRO A 605 8.51 -2.71 12.25
N HIS A 606 7.19 -2.55 12.44
CA HIS A 606 6.32 -1.70 11.64
C HIS A 606 6.24 -0.28 12.21
N PRO A 607 6.24 0.77 11.38
CA PRO A 607 6.16 2.14 11.87
C PRO A 607 4.75 2.52 12.35
N GLY A 608 4.68 3.40 13.35
CA GLY A 608 3.46 4.08 13.79
C GLY A 608 2.65 3.38 14.88
N GLY A 609 3.05 2.17 15.30
CA GLY A 609 2.26 1.36 16.23
C GLY A 609 2.59 -0.13 16.19
N VAL A 610 1.73 -0.95 16.80
CA VAL A 610 1.92 -2.41 16.91
C VAL A 610 0.67 -3.16 16.43
N ILE A 611 0.87 -4.34 15.86
CA ILE A 611 -0.22 -5.28 15.62
C ILE A 611 -0.47 -6.12 16.88
N VAL A 612 -1.74 -6.28 17.25
CA VAL A 612 -2.14 -6.95 18.49
C VAL A 612 -3.28 -7.94 18.21
N GLY A 613 -3.16 -9.14 18.77
CA GLY A 613 -4.22 -10.14 18.81
C GLY A 613 -5.00 -10.09 20.12
N PHE A 614 -6.32 -10.12 20.03
CA PHE A 614 -7.24 -9.96 21.15
C PHE A 614 -7.92 -11.27 21.56
N ARG A 615 -8.41 -11.33 22.80
CA ARG A 615 -9.17 -12.49 23.32
C ARG A 615 -10.40 -12.86 22.52
N ASN A 616 -10.93 -11.95 21.71
CA ASN A 616 -12.07 -12.23 20.84
C ASN A 616 -11.68 -12.94 19.53
N GLY A 617 -10.39 -13.21 19.30
CA GLY A 617 -9.88 -13.82 18.08
C GLY A 617 -9.54 -12.80 16.98
N GLY A 618 -9.91 -11.53 17.16
CA GLY A 618 -9.62 -10.46 16.21
C GLY A 618 -8.21 -9.91 16.38
N VAL A 619 -7.66 -9.37 15.30
CA VAL A 619 -6.34 -8.74 15.24
C VAL A 619 -6.48 -7.32 14.71
N THR A 620 -5.83 -6.35 15.36
CA THR A 620 -5.84 -4.97 14.88
C THR A 620 -4.48 -4.31 15.01
N PHE A 621 -4.30 -3.23 14.27
CA PHE A 621 -3.19 -2.31 14.47
C PHE A 621 -3.59 -1.25 15.50
N ILE A 622 -2.72 -0.99 16.46
CA ILE A 622 -2.90 0.02 17.49
C ILE A 622 -1.81 1.07 17.34
N SER A 623 -2.25 2.32 17.19
CA SER A 623 -1.36 3.47 17.05
C SER A 623 -0.50 3.67 18.31
N ASN A 624 0.74 4.10 18.11
CA ASN A 624 1.61 4.56 19.19
C ASN A 624 1.06 5.80 19.94
N ALA A 625 0.04 6.46 19.38
CA ALA A 625 -0.66 7.60 19.97
C ALA A 625 -1.75 7.19 20.99
N ILE A 626 -1.95 5.89 21.25
CA ILE A 626 -2.92 5.42 22.24
C ILE A 626 -2.64 6.04 23.62
N GLU A 627 -3.70 6.38 24.35
CA GLU A 627 -3.57 6.80 25.75
C GLU A 627 -3.04 5.64 26.59
N VAL A 628 -1.96 5.87 27.33
CA VAL A 628 -1.29 4.83 28.16
C VAL A 628 -2.25 4.16 29.15
N SER A 629 -3.20 4.92 29.72
CA SER A 629 -4.21 4.38 30.64
C SER A 629 -5.12 3.34 29.95
N LYS A 630 -5.49 3.57 28.69
CA LYS A 630 -6.28 2.63 27.88
C LYS A 630 -5.44 1.42 27.51
N LEU A 631 -4.16 1.61 27.17
CA LEU A 631 -3.25 0.49 26.92
C LEU A 631 -3.14 -0.43 28.14
N HIS A 632 -3.01 0.13 29.36
CA HIS A 632 -3.02 -0.65 30.60
C HIS A 632 -4.29 -1.48 30.73
N GLY A 633 -5.45 -0.83 30.54
CA GLY A 633 -6.75 -1.49 30.59
C GLY A 633 -6.90 -2.63 29.56
N LEU A 634 -6.28 -2.50 28.40
CA LEU A 634 -6.28 -3.52 27.37
C LEU A 634 -5.32 -4.68 27.69
N LEU A 635 -4.24 -4.43 28.42
CA LEU A 635 -3.27 -5.45 28.83
C LEU A 635 -3.72 -6.25 30.07
N ASP A 636 -4.43 -5.60 31.00
CA ASP A 636 -4.99 -6.23 32.21
C ASP A 636 -6.45 -6.66 32.06
N GLY A 637 -7.07 -6.42 30.90
CA GLY A 637 -8.43 -6.80 30.58
C GLY A 637 -9.51 -6.02 31.33
N THR A 638 -9.20 -4.85 31.91
CA THR A 638 -10.18 -4.01 32.62
C THR A 638 -10.87 -2.97 31.74
N GLN A 639 -10.41 -2.80 30.49
CA GLN A 639 -10.96 -1.83 29.55
C GLN A 639 -12.41 -2.16 29.15
N LYS A 640 -13.27 -1.14 29.10
CA LYS A 640 -14.71 -1.27 28.79
C LYS A 640 -15.06 -1.08 27.31
N THR A 641 -14.19 -0.45 26.54
CA THR A 641 -14.42 -0.04 25.14
C THR A 641 -13.17 -0.23 24.28
N ARG A 642 -13.34 -0.46 22.96
CA ARG A 642 -12.26 -0.46 21.94
C ARG A 642 -11.94 0.93 21.37
N ASP A 643 -12.16 2.03 22.09
CA ASP A 643 -11.87 3.37 21.55
C ASP A 643 -10.38 3.72 21.69
N TRP A 644 -9.57 3.51 20.64
CA TRP A 644 -8.15 3.86 20.60
C TRP A 644 -7.76 4.70 19.40
#